data_AF-A0A847DMG6-F1
#
_entry.id   AF-A0A847DMG6-F1
#
_cell.length_a   1.000
_cell.length_b   1.000
_cell.length_c   1.000
_cell.angle_alpha   90.00
_cell.angle_beta   90.00
_cell.angle_gamma   90.00
#
_symmetry.space_group_name_H-M   'P 1'
#
loop_
_entity.id
_entity.type
_entity.pdbx_description
1 polymer ?
#
loop_
_entity_poly.entity_id
_entity_poly.type
_entity_poly.pdbx_seq_one_letter_code
_entity_poly.pdbx_strand_id
1 'polypeptide(L)'
;MVVIISCVFSENASAQFFSFFGRRSQQEYQQQPVELTPTPRPRPKPRPIKPPKPTPKPTPYPAIPTLSSRMPGTWNAADGTATSYGGLYGGNYWDHGMPVGGIGTGAIELYADGRFGAASIMNNYDSSISLSGMVLALSVKTYSGGGKATLLCLDSSRPSLQSPALANLPALQAIHAQAAWPFMRLENLDFEPVRPLKVAINAWSPMVIGEEKDSSYPAMVIELDLTNPTNSPVAVGTELFVPNVIGSGGSRTPGDSFDVWPTMRHDALSTDSLYGVMMSAVSVPATRAATFTGTMFVGVETSGVLANRILHRDLDESNVSWWKTFESTQRPYASGAVPPQDGETWANVASFDSTKHARNGAVVGASLHLAPQERRIVPYIVAWHAPTIYPKTASNPVLKTMSAVRWGDAFQVATDLADNRKLLKSKTAAWHRSVMQSNYPTILKVRMVNDLSALVTNSVLLDDGRFMMMPSVASGRGIAGMMSHRLESYGFLSAAFPRLDASELSQFANLTDEHGNVPPMIGDIHEGLTMPKEFATVTGRVDLPAQMVVSLVSLIRQRHNTELGKMVAPKISAMLKQMQKCGDFSVYTVDTPTSGTSSYGTGIRIAALRAGAWLSGIVPPDKMKDHNRHASDSFAAQANALASDYATKFLRDAGIPRLDTTTDASFASALAGDWFLRGPLQGMRVILSDSQLAAACASLIATHITETDASGFGFYPVVNAKGVGLPDVVHLAPLMAQLIAEAFIGSPSADLAMMPMTRLIRCEWSMSDPWRQPLRIDAQTGKSVSVQGSPATMSSWRVAEAITGFSYDPYSETLFFDPKLPNEMKGKLSVPVFTPMMQGWLDYDVEATSATLTVQAMNPAERGEYLIKRIAKGVNEQGKFKGEKLLVYPQQLRPGKSYALMRKPVWIELE
;
A
#
# COMPACT_ATOMS: atom_id res chain seq x y z
N MET A 1 -38.23 1.98 -43.84
CA MET A 1 -38.17 3.25 -43.09
C MET A 1 -37.32 2.98 -41.86
N VAL A 2 -36.11 3.52 -41.86
CA VAL A 2 -34.96 3.22 -41.00
C VAL A 2 -34.65 4.50 -40.22
N VAL A 3 -34.56 4.43 -38.88
CA VAL A 3 -33.83 5.37 -37.99
C VAL A 3 -33.58 4.60 -36.68
N ILE A 4 -32.43 3.93 -36.47
CA ILE A 4 -31.16 4.39 -35.87
C ILE A 4 -31.31 5.01 -34.46
N ILE A 5 -30.95 4.23 -33.42
CA ILE A 5 -30.26 4.74 -32.22
C ILE A 5 -29.16 3.73 -31.84
N SER A 6 -27.91 4.13 -32.10
CA SER A 6 -26.69 3.42 -31.72
C SER A 6 -26.44 3.55 -30.21
N CYS A 7 -26.30 2.42 -29.50
CA CYS A 7 -25.72 2.38 -28.16
C CYS A 7 -24.20 2.23 -28.29
N VAL A 8 -23.47 3.26 -27.90
CA VAL A 8 -22.00 3.24 -27.79
C VAL A 8 -21.65 2.49 -26.51
N PHE A 9 -21.29 1.22 -26.66
CA PHE A 9 -20.62 0.46 -25.62
C PHE A 9 -19.21 1.03 -25.43
N SER A 10 -18.86 1.33 -24.18
CA SER A 10 -17.46 1.43 -23.76
C SER A 10 -16.90 0.00 -23.65
N GLU A 11 -16.54 -0.60 -24.79
CA GLU A 11 -15.97 -1.97 -24.88
C GLU A 11 -14.54 -2.08 -24.32
N ASN A 12 -13.89 -0.96 -23.95
CA ASN A 12 -12.48 -0.96 -23.59
C ASN A 12 -12.17 -1.36 -22.13
N ALA A 13 -13.11 -1.21 -21.19
CA ALA A 13 -12.84 -1.53 -19.77
C ALA A 13 -13.07 -3.01 -19.42
N SER A 14 -14.05 -3.66 -20.07
CA SER A 14 -14.36 -5.08 -19.87
C SER A 14 -13.28 -5.98 -20.49
N ALA A 15 -12.77 -5.66 -21.68
CA ALA A 15 -11.73 -6.46 -22.34
C ALA A 15 -10.40 -6.50 -21.54
N GLN A 16 -10.06 -5.43 -20.80
CA GLN A 16 -8.80 -5.32 -20.05
C GLN A 16 -8.76 -6.13 -18.74
N PHE A 17 -9.91 -6.44 -18.14
CA PHE A 17 -9.98 -7.35 -16.98
C PHE A 17 -10.22 -8.80 -17.43
N PHE A 18 -10.91 -9.05 -18.55
CA PHE A 18 -11.06 -10.41 -19.09
C PHE A 18 -9.77 -10.95 -19.73
N SER A 19 -8.85 -10.10 -20.20
CA SER A 19 -7.50 -10.54 -20.59
C SER A 19 -6.71 -11.12 -19.41
N PHE A 20 -7.09 -10.81 -18.18
CA PHE A 20 -6.49 -11.36 -16.96
C PHE A 20 -6.74 -12.88 -16.80
N PHE A 21 -7.80 -13.45 -17.39
CA PHE A 21 -8.18 -14.86 -17.11
C PHE A 21 -8.80 -15.69 -18.25
N GLY A 22 -8.94 -15.21 -19.49
CA GLY A 22 -9.59 -16.07 -20.48
C GLY A 22 -9.37 -15.72 -21.94
N ARG A 23 -8.38 -16.37 -22.57
CA ARG A 23 -8.56 -16.97 -23.91
C ARG A 23 -7.73 -18.25 -24.02
N ARG A 24 -8.39 -19.41 -23.86
CA ARG A 24 -8.17 -20.59 -24.72
C ARG A 24 -9.18 -21.69 -24.41
N SER A 25 -10.06 -21.94 -25.37
CA SER A 25 -10.37 -23.29 -25.82
C SER A 25 -11.23 -23.19 -27.08
N GLN A 26 -10.62 -23.47 -28.23
CA GLN A 26 -11.19 -24.07 -29.45
C GLN A 26 -10.38 -23.57 -30.64
N GLN A 27 -9.42 -24.38 -31.08
CA GLN A 27 -9.06 -24.42 -32.49
C GLN A 27 -9.11 -25.89 -32.90
N GLU A 28 -10.21 -26.22 -33.56
CA GLU A 28 -10.37 -27.43 -34.34
C GLU A 28 -9.29 -27.48 -35.42
N TYR A 29 -8.69 -28.66 -35.56
CA TYR A 29 -7.82 -29.03 -36.66
C TYR A 29 -8.62 -29.00 -37.97
N GLN A 30 -8.31 -28.06 -38.87
CA GLN A 30 -8.59 -28.24 -40.29
C GLN A 30 -7.30 -28.12 -41.09
N GLN A 31 -6.90 -29.24 -41.67
CA GLN A 31 -5.83 -29.36 -42.65
C GLN A 31 -6.33 -28.83 -44.00
N GLN A 32 -5.60 -27.90 -44.62
CA GLN A 32 -5.52 -27.83 -46.09
C GLN A 32 -4.08 -27.48 -46.53
N PRO A 33 -3.60 -28.04 -47.65
CA PRO A 33 -2.19 -28.04 -48.03
C PRO A 33 -1.82 -26.80 -48.85
N VAL A 34 -0.60 -26.31 -48.71
CA VAL A 34 -0.02 -25.32 -49.64
C VAL A 34 1.28 -25.88 -50.23
N GLU A 35 1.29 -25.93 -51.55
CA GLU A 35 2.36 -26.43 -52.41
C GLU A 35 3.67 -25.63 -52.27
N LEU A 36 4.78 -26.38 -52.28
CA LEU A 36 6.14 -25.87 -52.36
C LEU A 36 6.54 -25.64 -53.82
N THR A 37 7.04 -24.45 -54.15
CA THR A 37 7.93 -24.25 -55.30
C THR A 37 9.14 -23.40 -54.92
N PRO A 38 10.38 -23.83 -55.20
CA PRO A 38 11.59 -23.09 -54.83
C PRO A 38 12.12 -22.24 -56.00
N THR A 39 12.62 -21.05 -55.70
CA THR A 39 13.54 -20.31 -56.60
C THR A 39 14.82 -19.93 -55.86
N PRO A 40 16.02 -20.12 -56.47
CA PRO A 40 17.30 -19.96 -55.78
C PRO A 40 17.83 -18.52 -55.88
N ARG A 41 18.51 -18.04 -54.82
CA ARG A 41 19.36 -16.84 -54.87
C ARG A 41 20.83 -17.17 -54.57
N PRO A 42 21.78 -16.40 -55.15
CA PRO A 42 23.16 -16.83 -55.33
C PRO A 42 24.07 -16.58 -54.12
N ARG A 43 25.15 -17.36 -54.07
CA ARG A 43 26.16 -17.44 -53.00
C ARG A 43 27.25 -16.34 -53.18
N PRO A 44 27.61 -15.54 -52.15
CA PRO A 44 28.77 -14.65 -52.24
C PRO A 44 30.10 -15.37 -51.90
N LYS A 45 31.17 -14.98 -52.61
CA LYS A 45 32.56 -15.47 -52.49
C LYS A 45 33.27 -14.99 -51.21
N PRO A 46 34.31 -15.70 -50.72
CA PRO A 46 34.98 -15.40 -49.44
C PRO A 46 36.03 -14.28 -49.55
N ARG A 47 36.15 -13.45 -48.51
CA ARG A 47 37.26 -12.48 -48.31
C ARG A 47 38.25 -12.99 -47.24
N PRO A 48 39.54 -12.60 -47.31
CA PRO A 48 40.60 -13.15 -46.47
C PRO A 48 40.60 -12.59 -45.04
N ILE A 49 40.99 -13.44 -44.10
CA ILE A 49 41.02 -13.24 -42.64
C ILE A 49 42.24 -12.39 -42.25
N LYS A 50 42.04 -11.33 -41.46
CA LYS A 50 43.11 -10.60 -40.75
C LYS A 50 43.24 -11.14 -39.31
N PRO A 51 44.46 -11.16 -38.73
CA PRO A 51 44.69 -11.68 -37.38
C PRO A 51 44.02 -10.81 -36.28
N PRO A 52 43.68 -11.40 -35.12
CA PRO A 52 42.89 -10.75 -34.08
C PRO A 52 43.68 -9.63 -33.40
N LYS A 53 43.02 -8.49 -33.20
CA LYS A 53 43.53 -7.40 -32.34
C LYS A 53 43.36 -7.78 -30.85
N PRO A 54 44.27 -7.33 -29.97
CA PRO A 54 44.20 -7.61 -28.54
C PRO A 54 42.92 -7.02 -27.91
N THR A 55 42.36 -7.77 -26.96
CA THR A 55 41.17 -7.46 -26.16
C THR A 55 41.21 -6.05 -25.56
N PRO A 56 40.12 -5.26 -25.66
CA PRO A 56 40.05 -3.98 -24.99
C PRO A 56 39.96 -4.19 -23.47
N LYS A 57 40.75 -3.42 -22.71
CA LYS A 57 40.59 -3.30 -21.25
C LYS A 57 39.17 -2.83 -20.90
N PRO A 58 38.59 -3.26 -19.77
CA PRO A 58 37.27 -2.82 -19.35
C PRO A 58 37.26 -1.29 -19.21
N THR A 59 36.35 -0.65 -19.94
CA THR A 59 36.05 0.77 -19.79
C THR A 59 35.47 1.00 -18.39
N PRO A 60 35.90 2.03 -17.64
CA PRO A 60 35.19 2.47 -16.44
C PRO A 60 33.75 2.80 -16.80
N TYR A 61 32.79 2.37 -15.98
CA TYR A 61 31.39 2.74 -16.11
C TYR A 61 31.26 4.28 -16.20
N PRO A 62 30.36 4.82 -17.04
CA PRO A 62 30.09 6.25 -17.05
C PRO A 62 29.64 6.69 -15.65
N ALA A 63 30.12 7.85 -15.21
CA ALA A 63 29.75 8.42 -13.92
C ALA A 63 28.22 8.53 -13.80
N ILE A 64 27.68 7.98 -12.72
CA ILE A 64 26.28 8.16 -12.34
C ILE A 64 26.03 9.68 -12.26
N PRO A 65 25.05 10.24 -13.00
CA PRO A 65 24.76 11.66 -12.88
C PRO A 65 24.33 11.94 -11.44
N THR A 66 25.08 12.81 -10.76
CA THR A 66 24.76 13.29 -9.42
C THR A 66 23.37 13.94 -9.45
N LEU A 67 22.47 13.45 -8.61
CA LEU A 67 21.18 14.08 -8.29
C LEU A 67 21.44 15.40 -7.52
N SER A 68 21.95 16.42 -8.21
CA SER A 68 21.98 17.80 -7.73
C SER A 68 21.07 18.60 -8.66
N SER A 69 19.86 18.98 -8.25
CA SER A 69 19.63 20.35 -7.78
C SER A 69 18.20 20.62 -7.27
N ARG A 70 17.42 19.61 -6.89
CA ARG A 70 16.01 19.81 -6.47
C ARG A 70 15.54 18.90 -5.31
N MET A 71 16.21 18.92 -4.16
CA MET A 71 15.71 18.22 -2.96
C MET A 71 15.73 19.12 -1.72
N PRO A 72 14.60 19.34 -1.03
CA PRO A 72 14.59 20.07 0.25
C PRO A 72 14.62 19.14 1.48
N GLY A 73 15.59 19.39 2.37
CA GLY A 73 15.39 19.79 3.78
C GLY A 73 15.24 18.76 4.94
N THR A 74 15.07 19.27 6.17
CA THR A 74 15.18 18.56 7.48
C THR A 74 13.86 18.55 8.27
N TRP A 75 13.64 17.56 9.15
CA TRP A 75 12.36 17.27 9.86
C TRP A 75 12.37 17.67 11.35
N ASN A 76 11.26 18.18 11.90
CA ASN A 76 11.14 18.49 13.34
C ASN A 76 10.49 17.31 14.12
N ALA A 77 11.28 16.70 15.00
CA ALA A 77 10.91 15.50 15.72
C ALA A 77 9.90 15.71 16.86
N ALA A 78 9.61 16.93 17.31
CA ALA A 78 8.80 17.13 18.52
C ALA A 78 7.28 17.01 18.30
N ASP A 79 6.76 17.36 17.12
CA ASP A 79 5.31 17.49 16.87
C ASP A 79 4.80 16.78 15.60
N GLY A 80 5.68 16.08 14.89
CA GLY A 80 5.31 15.34 13.67
C GLY A 80 5.21 16.23 12.43
N THR A 81 5.93 17.36 12.40
CA THR A 81 5.96 18.30 11.27
C THR A 81 7.33 18.27 10.56
N ALA A 82 7.35 18.36 9.23
CA ALA A 82 8.59 18.55 8.49
C ALA A 82 8.95 20.04 8.49
N THR A 83 10.17 20.39 8.88
CA THR A 83 10.69 21.75 8.61
C THR A 83 11.15 21.91 7.16
N SER A 84 11.19 20.83 6.36
CA SER A 84 11.31 20.85 4.89
C SER A 84 11.49 19.43 4.33
N TYR A 85 10.42 18.64 4.19
CA TYR A 85 10.31 17.70 3.05
C TYR A 85 9.37 18.36 2.06
N GLY A 86 9.80 19.52 1.58
CA GLY A 86 9.04 20.28 0.60
C GLY A 86 9.27 19.64 -0.75
N GLY A 87 8.27 19.03 -1.36
CA GLY A 87 8.21 19.20 -2.80
C GLY A 87 8.01 20.69 -3.04
N LEU A 88 9.04 21.42 -3.48
CA LEU A 88 8.78 22.57 -4.35
C LEU A 88 8.17 21.97 -5.63
N TYR A 89 6.89 21.59 -5.57
CA TYR A 89 6.05 21.40 -6.74
C TYR A 89 5.69 22.81 -7.23
N GLY A 90 6.72 23.53 -7.68
CA GLY A 90 6.52 24.74 -8.46
C GLY A 90 5.90 24.33 -9.79
N GLY A 91 4.57 24.26 -9.83
CA GLY A 91 3.80 24.35 -11.07
C GLY A 91 2.86 23.21 -11.45
N ASN A 92 2.93 22.02 -10.84
CA ASN A 92 2.03 20.89 -11.21
C ASN A 92 1.36 20.30 -9.96
N TYR A 93 0.02 20.36 -9.92
CA TYR A 93 -0.83 19.79 -8.86
C TYR A 93 -0.73 18.25 -8.85
N TRP A 94 -0.93 17.62 -7.68
CA TRP A 94 -1.19 16.18 -7.65
C TRP A 94 -2.60 15.91 -8.17
N ASP A 95 -2.74 14.84 -8.95
CA ASP A 95 -4.04 14.47 -9.52
C ASP A 95 -5.02 13.98 -8.43
N HIS A 96 -4.50 13.53 -7.28
CA HIS A 96 -5.24 12.95 -6.17
C HIS A 96 -4.71 13.41 -4.80
N GLY A 97 -5.55 13.33 -3.76
CA GLY A 97 -5.21 13.72 -2.40
C GLY A 97 -4.66 12.56 -1.56
N MET A 98 -3.96 12.88 -0.47
CA MET A 98 -3.49 11.87 0.48
C MET A 98 -4.71 11.25 1.18
N PRO A 99 -4.88 9.91 1.14
CA PRO A 99 -6.00 9.26 1.81
C PRO A 99 -5.78 9.20 3.33
N VAL A 100 -6.79 9.62 4.08
CA VAL A 100 -6.80 9.67 5.54
C VAL A 100 -7.97 8.86 6.08
N GLY A 101 -7.67 7.77 6.79
CA GLY A 101 -8.63 6.82 7.37
C GLY A 101 -7.91 5.64 8.03
N GLY A 102 -8.67 4.73 8.66
CA GLY A 102 -8.16 3.51 9.28
C GLY A 102 -8.29 2.27 8.41
N ILE A 103 -7.51 1.24 8.72
CA ILE A 103 -7.55 -0.07 8.05
C ILE A 103 -8.98 -0.64 8.06
N GLY A 104 -9.50 -1.01 6.89
CA GLY A 104 -10.82 -1.60 6.71
C GLY A 104 -11.98 -0.62 6.66
N THR A 105 -11.71 0.69 6.76
CA THR A 105 -12.77 1.71 6.98
C THR A 105 -13.02 2.66 5.81
N GLY A 106 -12.16 2.63 4.78
CA GLY A 106 -12.13 3.66 3.75
C GLY A 106 -11.37 4.91 4.20
N ALA A 107 -11.31 5.92 3.33
CA ALA A 107 -10.57 7.16 3.58
C ALA A 107 -11.24 8.38 2.96
N ILE A 108 -10.87 9.56 3.47
CA ILE A 108 -11.12 10.87 2.88
C ILE A 108 -9.79 11.41 2.34
N GLU A 109 -9.76 11.93 1.12
CA GLU A 109 -8.54 12.49 0.52
C GLU A 109 -8.39 14.00 0.77
N LEU A 110 -7.22 14.41 1.29
CA LEU A 110 -6.79 15.82 1.37
C LEU A 110 -5.80 16.14 0.23
N TYR A 111 -6.12 17.15 -0.57
CA TYR A 111 -5.35 17.55 -1.73
C TYR A 111 -4.30 18.60 -1.36
N ALA A 112 -3.22 18.67 -2.16
CA ALA A 112 -2.15 19.64 -1.99
C ALA A 112 -2.61 21.11 -2.11
N ASP A 113 -3.76 21.33 -2.72
CA ASP A 113 -4.41 22.64 -2.88
C ASP A 113 -5.35 23.02 -1.72
N GLY A 114 -5.38 22.22 -0.64
CA GLY A 114 -6.23 22.45 0.54
C GLY A 114 -7.66 21.96 0.41
N ARG A 115 -8.04 21.35 -0.72
CA ARG A 115 -9.39 20.81 -0.92
C ARG A 115 -9.51 19.38 -0.40
N PHE A 116 -10.72 18.99 -0.06
CA PHE A 116 -11.09 17.60 0.17
C PHE A 116 -11.81 17.10 -1.08
N GLY A 117 -11.48 15.90 -1.55
CA GLY A 117 -11.99 15.40 -2.83
C GLY A 117 -12.64 14.04 -2.70
N ALA A 118 -11.97 13.00 -3.20
CA ALA A 118 -12.52 11.66 -3.21
C ALA A 118 -12.62 11.05 -1.80
N ALA A 119 -13.68 10.27 -1.57
CA ALA A 119 -13.84 9.49 -0.36
C ALA A 119 -14.31 8.07 -0.66
N SER A 120 -13.70 7.08 -0.02
CA SER A 120 -14.09 5.65 -0.11
C SER A 120 -14.86 5.18 1.14
N ILE A 121 -15.40 6.13 1.89
CA ILE A 121 -16.20 5.91 3.11
C ILE A 121 -17.61 5.42 2.79
N MET A 122 -18.39 5.08 3.82
CA MET A 122 -19.75 4.53 3.66
C MET A 122 -19.76 3.28 2.76
N ASN A 123 -18.77 2.40 2.92
CA ASN A 123 -18.57 1.17 2.13
C ASN A 123 -18.39 1.40 0.60
N ASN A 124 -18.01 2.60 0.18
CA ASN A 124 -17.66 2.92 -1.21
C ASN A 124 -16.20 2.59 -1.53
N TYR A 125 -15.72 1.45 -1.03
CA TYR A 125 -14.31 1.05 -1.04
C TYR A 125 -13.67 1.13 -2.43
N ASP A 126 -14.39 0.65 -3.45
CA ASP A 126 -13.91 0.59 -4.81
C ASP A 126 -14.63 1.59 -5.73
N SER A 127 -15.42 2.52 -5.21
CA SER A 127 -16.16 3.49 -6.01
C SER A 127 -16.27 4.83 -5.29
N SER A 128 -15.14 5.53 -5.20
CA SER A 128 -15.05 6.76 -4.42
C SER A 128 -16.14 7.77 -4.80
N ILE A 129 -16.76 8.35 -3.78
CA ILE A 129 -17.70 9.46 -3.88
C ILE A 129 -16.97 10.80 -3.76
N SER A 130 -17.59 11.87 -4.24
CA SER A 130 -17.04 13.22 -4.09
C SER A 130 -17.49 13.86 -2.78
N LEU A 131 -16.56 14.50 -2.08
CA LEU A 131 -16.84 15.43 -0.97
C LEU A 131 -16.84 16.89 -1.46
N SER A 132 -17.24 17.14 -2.71
CA SER A 132 -17.37 18.49 -3.26
C SER A 132 -18.11 19.41 -2.28
N GLY A 133 -17.50 20.54 -1.95
CA GLY A 133 -18.05 21.48 -0.97
C GLY A 133 -17.50 21.34 0.44
N MET A 134 -16.90 20.20 0.83
CA MET A 134 -16.17 20.09 2.10
C MET A 134 -15.03 21.12 2.12
N VAL A 135 -15.05 22.02 3.09
CA VAL A 135 -14.15 23.17 3.12
C VAL A 135 -13.85 23.62 4.53
N LEU A 136 -12.61 24.09 4.72
CA LEU A 136 -12.14 24.71 5.95
C LEU A 136 -11.98 26.21 5.71
N ALA A 137 -12.50 27.02 6.63
CA ALA A 137 -12.45 28.48 6.56
C ALA A 137 -11.85 29.07 7.83
N LEU A 138 -11.21 30.23 7.68
CA LEU A 138 -10.57 30.99 8.74
C LEU A 138 -11.08 32.43 8.68
N SER A 139 -11.44 32.98 9.84
CA SER A 139 -11.69 34.40 10.05
C SER A 139 -10.69 34.93 11.08
N VAL A 140 -10.11 36.09 10.79
CA VAL A 140 -9.17 36.78 11.70
C VAL A 140 -9.59 38.23 11.86
N LYS A 141 -9.46 38.72 13.09
CA LYS A 141 -9.78 40.09 13.45
C LYS A 141 -8.73 40.65 14.40
N THR A 142 -8.08 41.73 13.98
CA THR A 142 -7.02 42.43 14.73
C THR A 142 -7.51 43.71 15.42
N TYR A 143 -8.66 44.25 14.99
CA TYR A 143 -9.30 45.43 15.58
C TYR A 143 -10.83 45.34 15.45
N SER A 144 -11.55 46.14 16.23
CA SER A 144 -13.02 46.14 16.22
C SER A 144 -13.57 46.53 14.84
N GLY A 145 -14.58 45.80 14.35
CA GLY A 145 -15.20 46.03 13.03
C GLY A 145 -14.39 45.60 11.80
N GLY A 146 -13.13 45.17 11.93
CA GLY A 146 -12.21 44.87 10.82
C GLY A 146 -11.93 43.39 10.56
N GLY A 147 -12.89 42.49 10.80
CA GLY A 147 -12.68 41.06 10.55
C GLY A 147 -12.57 40.74 9.06
N LYS A 148 -11.78 39.71 8.74
CA LYS A 148 -11.59 39.18 7.38
C LYS A 148 -11.67 37.67 7.38
N ALA A 149 -12.26 37.07 6.35
CA ALA A 149 -12.38 35.62 6.23
C ALA A 149 -11.82 35.10 4.90
N THR A 150 -11.32 33.86 4.92
CA THR A 150 -10.69 33.16 3.78
C THR A 150 -10.95 31.66 3.86
N LEU A 151 -11.25 31.04 2.72
CA LEU A 151 -11.24 29.59 2.54
C LEU A 151 -9.80 29.10 2.48
N LEU A 152 -9.47 28.03 3.22
CA LEU A 152 -8.13 27.48 3.29
C LEU A 152 -7.84 26.48 2.15
N CYS A 153 -8.12 26.91 0.91
CA CYS A 153 -7.82 26.19 -0.32
C CYS A 153 -7.45 27.17 -1.45
N LEU A 154 -6.78 26.73 -2.52
CA LEU A 154 -6.37 27.59 -3.63
C LEU A 154 -7.53 28.04 -4.54
N ASP A 155 -7.41 29.29 -5.03
CA ASP A 155 -8.42 30.01 -5.84
C ASP A 155 -8.58 29.49 -7.30
N SER A 156 -7.48 29.20 -8.01
CA SER A 156 -7.48 29.14 -9.47
C SER A 156 -7.97 27.80 -10.06
N SER A 157 -9.10 27.82 -10.79
CA SER A 157 -9.73 26.75 -11.63
C SER A 157 -10.42 25.58 -10.89
N ARG A 158 -11.73 25.71 -10.59
CA ARG A 158 -12.46 24.99 -9.51
C ARG A 158 -13.53 23.95 -9.97
N PRO A 159 -13.20 22.69 -10.31
CA PRO A 159 -14.20 21.61 -10.46
C PRO A 159 -14.73 21.01 -9.15
N SER A 160 -14.02 21.13 -8.02
CA SER A 160 -14.36 20.47 -6.74
C SER A 160 -15.10 21.37 -5.73
N LEU A 161 -15.12 22.69 -5.94
CA LEU A 161 -15.95 23.65 -5.21
C LEU A 161 -17.27 23.90 -5.97
N GLN A 162 -17.92 22.86 -6.51
CA GLN A 162 -19.05 22.91 -7.46
C GLN A 162 -20.24 23.83 -7.07
N SER A 163 -20.26 24.35 -5.85
CA SER A 163 -21.14 25.43 -5.42
C SER A 163 -20.69 26.80 -5.96
N PRO A 164 -21.53 27.51 -6.73
CA PRO A 164 -21.29 28.91 -7.10
C PRO A 164 -21.13 29.84 -5.89
N ALA A 165 -21.72 29.51 -4.73
CA ALA A 165 -21.58 30.30 -3.51
C ALA A 165 -20.13 30.29 -2.99
N LEU A 166 -19.50 29.11 -2.96
CA LEU A 166 -18.10 28.97 -2.54
C LEU A 166 -17.12 29.51 -3.59
N ALA A 167 -17.47 29.40 -4.88
CA ALA A 167 -16.65 29.88 -5.99
C ALA A 167 -16.29 31.38 -5.88
N ASN A 168 -17.17 32.18 -5.27
CA ASN A 168 -17.02 33.64 -5.16
C ASN A 168 -16.39 34.11 -3.84
N LEU A 169 -16.03 33.20 -2.93
CA LEU A 169 -15.44 33.55 -1.64
C LEU A 169 -13.91 33.72 -1.73
N PRO A 170 -13.32 34.60 -0.89
CA PRO A 170 -11.87 34.74 -0.77
C PRO A 170 -11.21 33.40 -0.43
N ALA A 171 -10.11 33.08 -1.12
CA ALA A 171 -9.39 31.82 -1.03
C ALA A 171 -7.87 32.07 -0.96
N LEU A 172 -7.08 31.01 -0.75
CA LEU A 172 -5.63 31.11 -0.69
C LEU A 172 -5.03 31.41 -2.07
N GLN A 173 -3.98 32.23 -2.07
CA GLN A 173 -3.18 32.54 -3.26
C GLN A 173 -2.04 31.53 -3.45
N ALA A 174 -1.52 30.96 -2.35
CA ALA A 174 -0.45 29.98 -2.35
C ALA A 174 -0.57 29.03 -1.14
N ILE A 175 -0.12 27.79 -1.32
CA ILE A 175 -0.04 26.75 -0.30
C ILE A 175 1.24 25.96 -0.55
N HIS A 176 1.93 25.57 0.52
CA HIS A 176 2.99 24.57 0.47
C HIS A 176 2.50 23.27 1.10
N ALA A 177 2.44 22.20 0.30
CA ALA A 177 2.04 20.88 0.75
C ALA A 177 3.26 20.00 1.04
N GLN A 178 3.26 19.37 2.20
CA GLN A 178 4.19 18.33 2.60
C GLN A 178 3.38 17.08 2.94
N ALA A 179 3.65 15.95 2.28
CA ALA A 179 2.94 14.70 2.56
C ALA A 179 3.91 13.52 2.64
N ALA A 180 3.76 12.77 3.72
CA ALA A 180 4.38 11.47 3.95
C ALA A 180 3.37 10.67 4.79
N TRP A 181 2.66 9.75 4.13
CA TRP A 181 1.53 9.05 4.75
C TRP A 181 1.92 8.38 6.09
N PRO A 182 1.14 8.49 7.17
CA PRO A 182 -0.24 8.95 7.25
C PRO A 182 -0.38 10.44 7.60
N PHE A 183 0.67 11.25 7.47
CA PHE A 183 0.66 12.67 7.81
C PHE A 183 0.77 13.57 6.58
N MET A 184 -0.11 14.58 6.54
CA MET A 184 -0.02 15.67 5.59
C MET A 184 -0.04 16.99 6.33
N ARG A 185 0.83 17.92 5.91
CA ARG A 185 0.88 19.29 6.40
C ARG A 185 0.77 20.26 5.22
N LEU A 186 -0.21 21.15 5.30
CA LEU A 186 -0.31 22.33 4.44
C LEU A 186 0.12 23.55 5.23
N GLU A 187 1.09 24.29 4.73
CA GLU A 187 1.69 25.43 5.42
C GLU A 187 2.03 26.55 4.44
N ASN A 188 2.61 27.65 4.95
CA ASN A 188 2.90 28.85 4.17
C ASN A 188 1.67 29.33 3.38
N LEU A 189 0.50 29.23 4.03
CA LEU A 189 -0.79 29.58 3.44
C LEU A 189 -0.81 31.10 3.18
N ASP A 190 -0.82 31.48 1.91
CA ASP A 190 -0.90 32.88 1.51
C ASP A 190 -2.35 33.32 1.43
N PHE A 191 -2.76 34.14 2.41
CA PHE A 191 -4.08 34.77 2.45
C PHE A 191 -3.98 36.28 2.65
N GLU A 192 -4.29 37.06 1.63
CA GLU A 192 -4.55 38.49 1.78
C GLU A 192 -6.06 38.72 1.85
N PRO A 193 -6.57 39.62 2.71
CA PRO A 193 -5.88 40.60 3.57
C PRO A 193 -5.72 40.17 5.04
N VAL A 194 -5.62 38.86 5.34
CA VAL A 194 -5.91 38.30 6.68
C VAL A 194 -4.65 38.05 7.53
N ARG A 195 -3.46 38.55 7.13
CA ARG A 195 -2.16 38.30 7.80
C ARG A 195 -1.89 39.18 9.01
N PRO A 196 -2.19 38.67 10.21
CA PRO A 196 -1.13 38.59 11.23
C PRO A 196 -0.71 37.15 11.59
N LEU A 197 -1.48 36.12 11.22
CA LEU A 197 -1.26 34.75 11.73
C LEU A 197 -0.35 33.90 10.84
N LYS A 198 0.39 32.99 11.46
CA LYS A 198 0.93 31.79 10.79
C LYS A 198 -0.06 30.65 10.99
N VAL A 199 -0.44 29.99 9.89
CA VAL A 199 -1.46 28.93 9.89
C VAL A 199 -0.92 27.72 9.15
N ALA A 200 -1.16 26.53 9.71
CA ALA A 200 -0.96 25.27 9.02
C ALA A 200 -2.12 24.30 9.28
N ILE A 201 -2.41 23.45 8.30
CA ILE A 201 -3.38 22.35 8.41
C ILE A 201 -2.59 21.06 8.50
N ASN A 202 -2.82 20.26 9.54
CA ASN A 202 -2.27 18.92 9.63
C ASN A 202 -3.40 17.90 9.54
N ALA A 203 -3.27 16.89 8.69
CA ALA A 203 -4.25 15.83 8.54
C ALA A 203 -3.61 14.46 8.76
N TRP A 204 -4.30 13.60 9.51
CA TRP A 204 -3.83 12.26 9.83
C TRP A 204 -4.94 11.35 10.39
N SER A 205 -4.68 10.05 10.37
CA SER A 205 -5.45 9.03 11.09
C SER A 205 -4.49 8.11 11.86
N PRO A 206 -4.94 7.49 12.97
CA PRO A 206 -4.13 6.54 13.71
C PRO A 206 -3.63 5.38 12.85
N MET A 207 -2.31 5.12 12.90
CA MET A 207 -1.66 3.95 12.30
C MET A 207 -0.59 3.47 13.27
N VAL A 208 -0.94 2.49 14.10
CA VAL A 208 -0.13 1.99 15.20
C VAL A 208 0.30 0.55 14.90
N ILE A 209 1.60 0.37 14.63
CA ILE A 209 2.19 -0.93 14.33
C ILE A 209 1.86 -1.94 15.44
N GLY A 210 1.40 -3.13 15.03
CA GLY A 210 1.03 -4.24 15.93
C GLY A 210 -0.33 -4.10 16.61
N GLU A 211 -1.04 -2.98 16.42
CA GLU A 211 -2.32 -2.71 17.07
C GLU A 211 -3.42 -2.49 16.02
N GLU A 212 -4.09 -3.58 15.63
CA GLU A 212 -5.13 -3.51 14.58
C GLU A 212 -6.31 -2.63 15.01
N LYS A 213 -6.66 -2.66 16.31
CA LYS A 213 -7.71 -1.81 16.88
C LYS A 213 -7.31 -0.33 16.83
N ASP A 214 -6.10 0.01 17.26
CA ASP A 214 -5.64 1.40 17.23
C ASP A 214 -5.45 1.91 15.78
N SER A 215 -5.39 1.03 14.78
CA SER A 215 -5.18 1.36 13.36
C SER A 215 -6.45 1.30 12.49
N SER A 216 -7.61 0.97 13.07
CA SER A 216 -8.89 0.78 12.34
C SER A 216 -9.98 1.79 12.74
N TYR A 217 -9.58 3.02 13.08
CA TYR A 217 -10.52 4.12 13.33
C TYR A 217 -11.13 4.63 12.01
N PRO A 218 -12.47 4.63 11.85
CA PRO A 218 -13.13 5.22 10.70
C PRO A 218 -13.25 6.73 10.87
N ALA A 219 -12.12 7.42 10.92
CA ALA A 219 -12.06 8.85 11.17
C ALA A 219 -10.81 9.52 10.59
N MET A 220 -10.93 10.81 10.32
CA MET A 220 -9.88 11.75 9.94
C MET A 220 -9.75 12.82 11.03
N VAL A 221 -8.52 13.10 11.44
CA VAL A 221 -8.18 14.24 12.31
C VAL A 221 -7.63 15.38 11.47
N ILE A 222 -8.16 16.59 11.65
CA ILE A 222 -7.67 17.83 11.02
C ILE A 222 -7.27 18.80 12.13
N GLU A 223 -6.00 19.19 12.21
CA GLU A 223 -5.48 20.09 13.22
C GLU A 223 -5.08 21.42 12.59
N LEU A 224 -5.78 22.49 12.95
CA LEU A 224 -5.38 23.86 12.64
C LEU A 224 -4.34 24.34 13.65
N ASP A 225 -3.10 24.47 13.19
CA ASP A 225 -1.96 24.98 13.95
C ASP A 225 -1.85 26.50 13.71
N LEU A 226 -2.28 27.27 14.71
CA LEU A 226 -2.41 28.72 14.66
C LEU A 226 -1.33 29.34 15.54
N THR A 227 -0.51 30.23 14.99
CA THR A 227 0.46 31.02 15.75
C THR A 227 0.24 32.50 15.49
N ASN A 228 0.18 33.29 16.56
CA ASN A 228 0.15 34.75 16.51
C ASN A 228 1.58 35.30 16.66
N PRO A 229 2.32 35.59 15.56
CA PRO A 229 3.66 36.17 15.62
C PRO A 229 3.68 37.65 16.02
N THR A 230 2.52 38.30 16.21
CA THR A 230 2.47 39.73 16.51
C THR A 230 2.57 40.02 18.01
N ASN A 231 2.68 41.31 18.33
CA ASN A 231 2.73 41.80 19.70
C ASN A 231 1.35 42.22 20.25
N SER A 232 0.28 41.93 19.51
CA SER A 232 -1.09 42.27 19.90
C SER A 232 -1.99 41.03 19.87
N PRO A 233 -3.02 40.95 20.72
CA PRO A 233 -4.00 39.87 20.66
C PRO A 233 -4.72 39.83 19.31
N VAL A 234 -5.08 38.63 18.86
CA VAL A 234 -5.81 38.40 17.61
C VAL A 234 -7.02 37.51 17.88
N ALA A 235 -8.21 37.95 17.46
CA ALA A 235 -9.42 37.14 17.52
C ALA A 235 -9.50 36.26 16.25
N VAL A 236 -9.84 34.99 16.44
CA VAL A 236 -9.85 33.96 15.40
C VAL A 236 -11.16 33.19 15.44
N GLY A 237 -11.71 32.91 14.26
CA GLY A 237 -12.79 31.96 14.05
C GLY A 237 -12.40 30.94 12.99
N THR A 238 -12.72 29.67 13.20
CA THR A 238 -12.49 28.60 12.23
C THR A 238 -13.80 27.86 11.98
N GLU A 239 -14.07 27.46 10.75
CA GLU A 239 -15.26 26.68 10.37
C GLU A 239 -14.86 25.52 9.45
N LEU A 240 -15.30 24.31 9.77
CA LEU A 240 -15.24 23.14 8.91
C LEU A 240 -16.66 22.79 8.48
N PHE A 241 -16.94 22.89 7.19
CA PHE A 241 -18.15 22.34 6.59
C PHE A 241 -17.90 20.92 6.08
N VAL A 242 -18.77 19.99 6.43
CA VAL A 242 -18.73 18.60 5.95
C VAL A 242 -20.07 18.27 5.28
N PRO A 243 -20.06 17.89 3.99
CA PRO A 243 -21.26 17.48 3.30
C PRO A 243 -21.77 16.15 3.86
N ASN A 244 -23.09 16.00 3.94
CA ASN A 244 -23.72 14.75 4.28
C ASN A 244 -23.73 13.85 3.03
N VAL A 245 -22.90 12.82 3.05
CA VAL A 245 -22.76 11.86 1.96
C VAL A 245 -23.41 10.50 2.25
N ILE A 246 -24.20 10.39 3.32
CA ILE A 246 -24.92 9.16 3.65
C ILE A 246 -25.89 8.82 2.51
N GLY A 247 -25.87 7.56 2.09
CA GLY A 247 -26.60 7.06 0.92
C GLY A 247 -25.91 7.35 -0.42
N SER A 248 -24.78 8.08 -0.45
CA SER A 248 -24.08 8.36 -1.70
C SER A 248 -23.18 7.22 -2.15
N GLY A 249 -23.17 6.98 -3.47
CA GLY A 249 -22.25 6.09 -4.15
C GLY A 249 -22.82 4.71 -4.48
N GLY A 250 -21.93 3.73 -4.59
CA GLY A 250 -22.31 2.32 -4.63
C GLY A 250 -22.84 1.73 -5.93
N SER A 251 -23.22 2.55 -6.89
CA SER A 251 -23.99 2.12 -8.07
C SER A 251 -23.16 1.64 -9.27
N ARG A 252 -21.90 1.21 -9.09
CA ARG A 252 -21.11 0.62 -10.20
C ARG A 252 -21.84 -0.53 -10.90
N THR A 253 -22.85 -1.06 -10.23
CA THR A 253 -23.81 -2.01 -10.75
C THR A 253 -25.00 -1.32 -11.42
N PRO A 254 -25.30 -1.62 -12.69
CA PRO A 254 -26.54 -1.20 -13.33
C PRO A 254 -27.77 -1.63 -12.52
N GLY A 255 -28.63 -0.68 -12.16
CA GLY A 255 -29.85 -0.91 -11.38
C GLY A 255 -29.74 -0.67 -9.87
N ASP A 256 -28.54 -0.44 -9.33
CA ASP A 256 -28.37 0.02 -7.95
C ASP A 256 -28.68 1.53 -7.87
N SER A 257 -29.91 1.87 -7.45
CA SER A 257 -30.28 3.24 -7.11
C SER A 257 -31.19 3.26 -5.90
N PHE A 258 -31.11 4.34 -5.11
CA PHE A 258 -32.19 4.66 -4.19
C PHE A 258 -33.40 5.13 -4.99
N ASP A 259 -34.49 4.35 -4.99
CA ASP A 259 -35.77 4.79 -5.58
C ASP A 259 -36.30 6.04 -4.86
N VAL A 260 -36.08 6.11 -3.54
CA VAL A 260 -36.30 7.26 -2.68
C VAL A 260 -35.13 7.32 -1.69
N TRP A 261 -34.50 8.49 -1.57
CA TRP A 261 -33.42 8.70 -0.62
C TRP A 261 -33.94 8.64 0.83
N PRO A 262 -33.16 8.07 1.77
CA PRO A 262 -33.59 8.03 3.15
C PRO A 262 -33.73 9.45 3.72
N THR A 263 -34.71 9.65 4.60
CA THR A 263 -34.84 10.90 5.34
C THR A 263 -33.61 11.11 6.22
N MET A 264 -32.95 12.24 6.04
CA MET A 264 -31.73 12.60 6.77
C MET A 264 -32.04 13.35 8.06
N ARG A 265 -31.22 13.14 9.09
CA ARG A 265 -31.31 13.78 10.40
C ARG A 265 -29.94 14.27 10.86
N HIS A 266 -29.85 15.52 11.30
CA HIS A 266 -28.65 16.11 11.88
C HIS A 266 -28.91 16.49 13.35
N ASP A 267 -28.11 15.98 14.28
CA ASP A 267 -28.25 16.23 15.72
C ASP A 267 -26.98 16.87 16.27
N ALA A 268 -27.13 17.88 17.13
CA ALA A 268 -26.01 18.42 17.90
C ALA A 268 -25.68 17.46 19.06
N LEU A 269 -24.41 17.08 19.17
CA LEU A 269 -23.94 16.20 20.24
C LEU A 269 -22.65 16.75 20.84
N SER A 270 -22.43 16.42 22.11
CA SER A 270 -21.28 16.92 22.87
C SER A 270 -20.87 16.01 24.01
N THR A 271 -19.58 16.04 24.32
CA THR A 271 -18.98 15.59 25.57
C THR A 271 -18.26 16.78 26.23
N ASP A 272 -17.58 16.54 27.36
CA ASP A 272 -16.71 17.56 27.96
C ASP A 272 -15.54 17.95 27.03
N SER A 273 -15.07 17.01 26.19
CA SER A 273 -13.88 17.15 25.34
C SER A 273 -14.18 17.49 23.88
N LEU A 274 -15.40 17.21 23.39
CA LEU A 274 -15.74 17.26 21.97
C LEU A 274 -17.15 17.84 21.76
N TYR A 275 -17.32 18.65 20.73
CA TYR A 275 -18.60 19.26 20.37
C TYR A 275 -18.81 19.25 18.86
N GLY A 276 -20.01 18.88 18.39
CA GLY A 276 -20.23 18.75 16.96
C GLY A 276 -21.64 18.37 16.53
N VAL A 277 -21.73 17.82 15.32
CA VAL A 277 -22.97 17.44 14.65
C VAL A 277 -22.86 16.01 14.13
N MET A 278 -23.83 15.18 14.51
CA MET A 278 -24.03 13.85 13.97
C MET A 278 -25.04 13.89 12.84
N MET A 279 -24.71 13.24 11.73
CA MET A 279 -25.53 13.06 10.55
C MET A 279 -25.94 11.58 10.47
N SER A 280 -27.22 11.31 10.26
CA SER A 280 -27.79 9.96 10.23
C SER A 280 -28.99 9.88 9.29
N ALA A 281 -29.44 8.66 8.98
CA ALA A 281 -30.67 8.38 8.25
C ALA A 281 -31.74 7.82 9.19
N VAL A 282 -32.98 8.33 9.12
CA VAL A 282 -34.08 7.99 10.04
C VAL A 282 -34.69 6.61 9.76
N SER A 283 -34.70 6.18 8.50
CA SER A 283 -35.18 4.85 8.10
C SER A 283 -34.51 4.42 6.80
N VAL A 284 -33.93 3.22 6.78
CA VAL A 284 -33.30 2.64 5.60
C VAL A 284 -33.77 1.20 5.44
N PRO A 285 -34.48 0.85 4.34
CA PRO A 285 -34.80 -0.54 4.05
C PRO A 285 -33.54 -1.39 3.92
N ALA A 286 -33.54 -2.63 4.43
CA ALA A 286 -32.39 -3.54 4.37
C ALA A 286 -32.15 -4.12 2.96
N THR A 287 -31.92 -3.24 1.98
CA THR A 287 -31.59 -3.56 0.60
C THR A 287 -30.10 -3.30 0.34
N ARG A 288 -29.61 -3.65 -0.85
CA ARG A 288 -28.23 -3.36 -1.27
C ARG A 288 -27.85 -1.89 -1.03
N ALA A 289 -28.77 -0.96 -1.27
CA ALA A 289 -28.59 0.47 -1.07
C ALA A 289 -28.26 0.85 0.39
N ALA A 290 -28.74 0.08 1.38
CA ALA A 290 -28.41 0.31 2.79
C ALA A 290 -26.92 0.17 3.12
N THR A 291 -26.13 -0.47 2.26
CA THR A 291 -24.67 -0.54 2.39
C THR A 291 -24.03 0.84 2.49
N PHE A 292 -24.60 1.82 1.78
CA PHE A 292 -24.07 3.18 1.71
C PHE A 292 -24.65 4.07 2.81
N THR A 293 -25.41 3.46 3.74
CA THR A 293 -26.01 4.15 4.87
C THR A 293 -25.32 3.78 6.18
N GLY A 294 -25.42 4.67 7.14
CA GLY A 294 -24.64 4.63 8.37
C GLY A 294 -24.76 5.98 9.07
N THR A 295 -23.75 6.35 9.84
CA THR A 295 -23.69 7.65 10.51
C THR A 295 -22.37 8.35 10.20
N MET A 296 -22.39 9.68 10.25
CA MET A 296 -21.19 10.52 10.15
C MET A 296 -21.21 11.53 11.29
N PHE A 297 -20.06 11.94 11.77
CA PHE A 297 -19.93 12.97 12.78
C PHE A 297 -18.82 13.93 12.39
N VAL A 298 -19.07 15.22 12.50
CA VAL A 298 -18.04 16.26 12.46
C VAL A 298 -18.03 16.95 13.82
N GLY A 299 -16.86 17.14 14.41
CA GLY A 299 -16.72 17.82 15.69
C GLY A 299 -15.39 18.54 15.86
N VAL A 300 -15.31 19.34 16.91
CA VAL A 300 -14.13 20.10 17.33
C VAL A 300 -13.87 19.88 18.81
N GLU A 301 -12.61 19.75 19.21
CA GLU A 301 -12.27 19.69 20.63
C GLU A 301 -12.56 21.03 21.32
N THR A 302 -13.18 20.98 22.50
CA THR A 302 -13.68 22.15 23.23
C THR A 302 -12.60 22.88 24.03
N SER A 303 -11.44 22.25 24.22
CA SER A 303 -10.37 22.77 25.09
C SER A 303 -9.82 24.12 24.61
N GLY A 304 -10.15 25.18 25.35
CA GLY A 304 -9.58 26.52 25.15
C GLY A 304 -10.16 27.26 23.94
N VAL A 305 -11.30 26.83 23.42
CA VAL A 305 -12.04 27.48 22.34
C VAL A 305 -13.53 27.58 22.68
N LEU A 306 -14.23 28.51 22.05
CA LEU A 306 -15.69 28.51 22.01
C LEU A 306 -16.15 27.70 20.79
N ALA A 307 -16.54 26.45 21.02
CA ALA A 307 -17.10 25.60 19.98
C ALA A 307 -18.50 26.06 19.55
N ASN A 308 -18.79 25.97 18.26
CA ASN A 308 -20.05 26.39 17.66
C ASN A 308 -20.43 25.46 16.49
N ARG A 309 -21.72 25.44 16.10
CA ARG A 309 -22.19 24.62 14.98
C ARG A 309 -23.34 25.26 14.20
N ILE A 310 -23.53 24.79 12.97
CA ILE A 310 -24.79 24.86 12.22
C ILE A 310 -25.19 23.43 11.88
N LEU A 311 -26.41 23.06 12.26
CA LEU A 311 -26.95 21.72 12.00
C LEU A 311 -27.08 21.45 10.51
N HIS A 312 -27.57 22.42 9.73
CA HIS A 312 -27.80 22.26 8.30
C HIS A 312 -27.36 23.51 7.53
N ARG A 313 -26.53 23.32 6.48
CA ARG A 313 -26.15 24.36 5.52
C ARG A 313 -26.23 23.79 4.11
N ASP A 314 -26.95 24.49 3.23
CA ASP A 314 -26.93 24.27 1.78
C ASP A 314 -25.97 25.27 1.15
N LEU A 315 -25.00 24.77 0.38
CA LEU A 315 -24.03 25.61 -0.31
C LEU A 315 -24.58 26.26 -1.60
N ASP A 316 -25.81 26.01 -2.03
CA ASP A 316 -26.43 26.65 -3.20
C ASP A 316 -27.30 27.88 -2.87
N GLU A 317 -27.39 28.28 -1.60
CA GLU A 317 -28.12 29.49 -1.21
C GLU A 317 -27.54 30.75 -1.88
N SER A 318 -28.41 31.49 -2.59
CA SER A 318 -28.01 32.60 -3.49
C SER A 318 -27.41 33.82 -2.79
N ASN A 319 -27.51 33.90 -1.46
CA ASN A 319 -26.92 34.96 -0.65
C ASN A 319 -26.02 34.29 0.39
N VAL A 320 -24.69 34.35 0.21
CA VAL A 320 -23.68 33.86 1.17
C VAL A 320 -23.65 34.73 2.45
N SER A 321 -24.81 34.96 3.05
CA SER A 321 -25.09 35.87 4.16
C SER A 321 -24.36 35.43 5.44
N TRP A 322 -24.17 34.13 5.60
CA TRP A 322 -23.39 33.54 6.68
C TRP A 322 -21.90 33.96 6.62
N TRP A 323 -21.32 34.17 5.43
CA TRP A 323 -19.90 34.53 5.31
C TRP A 323 -19.60 35.89 5.94
N LYS A 324 -20.46 36.89 5.70
CA LYS A 324 -20.33 38.22 6.33
C LYS A 324 -20.49 38.13 7.85
N THR A 325 -21.32 37.22 8.32
CA THR A 325 -21.51 36.98 9.76
C THR A 325 -20.26 36.34 10.36
N PHE A 326 -19.72 35.30 9.72
CA PHE A 326 -18.46 34.66 10.11
C PHE A 326 -17.29 35.64 10.10
N GLU A 327 -17.16 36.43 9.04
CA GLU A 327 -16.13 37.46 8.88
C GLU A 327 -16.17 38.50 10.01
N SER A 328 -17.36 38.96 10.41
CA SER A 328 -17.50 40.04 11.39
C SER A 328 -17.45 39.58 12.86
N THR A 329 -17.94 38.36 13.14
CA THR A 329 -18.14 37.84 14.49
C THR A 329 -17.22 36.69 14.88
N GLN A 330 -16.45 36.13 13.95
CA GLN A 330 -15.65 34.91 14.12
C GLN A 330 -16.50 33.68 14.48
N ARG A 331 -17.81 33.73 14.18
CA ARG A 331 -18.82 32.72 14.49
C ARG A 331 -19.79 32.53 13.32
N PRO A 332 -20.40 31.35 13.17
CA PRO A 332 -21.35 31.07 12.10
C PRO A 332 -22.67 31.87 12.17
N TYR A 333 -22.94 32.54 13.29
CA TYR A 333 -24.17 33.29 13.57
C TYR A 333 -23.88 34.59 14.31
N ALA A 334 -24.82 35.54 14.20
CA ALA A 334 -24.67 36.88 14.78
C ALA A 334 -24.54 36.84 16.31
N SER A 335 -23.81 37.82 16.87
CA SER A 335 -23.66 37.93 18.33
C SER A 335 -25.02 38.14 19.00
N GLY A 336 -25.39 37.25 19.92
CA GLY A 336 -26.69 37.28 20.61
C GLY A 336 -27.81 36.50 19.93
N ALA A 337 -27.57 35.93 18.74
CA ALA A 337 -28.47 34.94 18.17
C ALA A 337 -28.43 33.66 19.02
N VAL A 338 -29.60 33.12 19.34
CA VAL A 338 -29.72 31.80 20.01
C VAL A 338 -29.18 30.77 19.02
N PRO A 339 -28.18 29.94 19.38
CA PRO A 339 -27.79 28.81 18.54
C PRO A 339 -29.04 27.98 18.24
N PRO A 340 -29.24 27.47 17.00
CA PRO A 340 -30.37 26.59 16.70
C PRO A 340 -30.50 25.51 17.78
N GLN A 341 -31.70 25.34 18.33
CA GLN A 341 -31.90 24.52 19.54
C GLN A 341 -31.58 23.04 19.28
N ASP A 342 -31.02 22.38 20.29
CA ASP A 342 -30.76 20.93 20.27
C ASP A 342 -32.11 20.21 20.10
N GLY A 343 -32.24 19.44 19.02
CA GLY A 343 -33.47 18.71 18.71
C GLY A 343 -34.43 19.41 17.76
N GLU A 344 -34.02 20.48 17.05
CA GLU A 344 -34.62 20.77 15.74
C GLU A 344 -34.35 19.58 14.81
N THR A 345 -35.20 18.56 14.90
CA THR A 345 -35.46 17.73 13.73
C THR A 345 -35.86 18.71 12.65
N TRP A 346 -35.00 18.89 11.65
CA TRP A 346 -35.43 19.41 10.37
C TRP A 346 -36.38 18.36 9.80
N ALA A 347 -37.60 18.35 10.34
CA ALA A 347 -38.69 17.49 9.97
C ALA A 347 -39.08 17.90 8.57
N ASN A 348 -38.87 16.98 7.63
CA ASN A 348 -39.39 17.04 6.28
C ASN A 348 -39.11 18.34 5.54
N VAL A 349 -37.86 18.56 5.11
CA VAL A 349 -37.71 19.32 3.87
C VAL A 349 -38.02 18.36 2.73
N ALA A 350 -39.28 18.39 2.28
CA ALA A 350 -39.76 17.81 1.03
C ALA A 350 -39.11 18.44 -0.23
N SER A 351 -37.93 19.04 -0.09
CA SER A 351 -37.07 19.51 -1.18
C SER A 351 -35.62 19.09 -0.92
N PHE A 352 -35.41 17.85 -0.47
CA PHE A 352 -34.16 17.17 -0.77
C PHE A 352 -34.18 16.90 -2.28
N ASP A 353 -33.64 17.84 -3.04
CA ASP A 353 -33.48 17.65 -4.48
C ASP A 353 -32.42 16.57 -4.68
N SER A 354 -32.89 15.36 -5.03
CA SER A 354 -32.03 14.22 -5.37
C SER A 354 -31.22 14.43 -6.67
N THR A 355 -31.10 15.67 -7.15
CA THR A 355 -30.18 16.04 -8.24
C THR A 355 -29.04 16.95 -7.77
N LYS A 356 -29.02 17.36 -6.49
CA LYS A 356 -28.03 18.31 -5.90
C LYS A 356 -27.20 17.72 -4.75
N HIS A 357 -26.87 16.43 -4.83
CA HIS A 357 -26.11 15.72 -3.78
C HIS A 357 -24.72 16.31 -3.50
N ALA A 358 -24.22 16.11 -2.27
CA ALA A 358 -22.99 16.65 -1.68
C ALA A 358 -22.99 18.16 -1.32
N ARG A 359 -24.12 18.86 -1.45
CA ARG A 359 -24.21 20.32 -1.15
C ARG A 359 -24.83 20.67 0.19
N ASN A 360 -25.56 19.71 0.76
CA ASN A 360 -26.15 19.80 2.11
C ASN A 360 -25.20 19.18 3.13
N GLY A 361 -24.98 19.85 4.25
CA GLY A 361 -24.05 19.36 5.27
C GLY A 361 -24.20 20.06 6.61
N ALA A 362 -23.22 19.84 7.48
CA ALA A 362 -23.12 20.48 8.78
C ALA A 362 -21.86 21.33 8.86
N VAL A 363 -21.87 22.33 9.74
CA VAL A 363 -20.71 23.19 10.02
C VAL A 363 -20.37 23.06 11.48
N VAL A 364 -19.09 22.87 11.78
CA VAL A 364 -18.56 22.99 13.13
C VAL A 364 -17.45 24.03 13.13
N GLY A 365 -17.45 24.90 14.13
CA GLY A 365 -16.48 25.96 14.24
C GLY A 365 -15.95 26.15 15.65
N ALA A 366 -14.86 26.90 15.74
CA ALA A 366 -14.22 27.28 16.99
C ALA A 366 -13.83 28.75 16.93
N SER A 367 -14.14 29.49 18.01
CA SER A 367 -13.72 30.88 18.18
C SER A 367 -12.77 31.00 19.36
N LEU A 368 -11.69 31.74 19.20
CA LEU A 368 -10.67 31.92 20.24
C LEU A 368 -9.95 33.27 20.10
N HIS A 369 -9.25 33.66 21.16
CA HIS A 369 -8.30 34.77 21.12
C HIS A 369 -6.90 34.21 21.32
N LEU A 370 -5.98 34.62 20.46
CA LEU A 370 -4.56 34.30 20.59
C LEU A 370 -3.85 35.50 21.21
N ALA A 371 -3.19 35.30 22.34
CA ALA A 371 -2.30 36.28 22.93
C ALA A 371 -1.08 36.54 22.02
N PRO A 372 -0.33 37.62 22.23
CA PRO A 372 0.95 37.85 21.55
C PRO A 372 1.87 36.62 21.67
N GLN A 373 2.49 36.22 20.56
CA GLN A 373 3.39 35.05 20.46
C GLN A 373 2.76 33.69 20.78
N GLU A 374 1.44 33.63 21.00
CA GLU A 374 0.77 32.38 21.34
C GLU A 374 0.67 31.43 20.15
N ARG A 375 0.93 30.14 20.38
CA ARG A 375 0.60 29.03 19.49
C ARG A 375 -0.54 28.21 20.07
N ARG A 376 -1.57 27.92 19.28
CA ARG A 376 -2.69 27.05 19.64
C ARG A 376 -3.02 26.07 18.51
N ILE A 377 -3.35 24.85 18.87
CA ILE A 377 -3.86 23.83 17.94
C ILE A 377 -5.36 23.67 18.17
N VAL A 378 -6.15 23.72 17.10
CA VAL A 378 -7.60 23.47 17.10
C VAL A 378 -7.88 22.16 16.34
N PRO A 379 -8.13 21.05 17.04
CA PRO A 379 -8.40 19.74 16.43
C PRO A 379 -9.87 19.59 16.05
N TYR A 380 -10.11 19.21 14.80
CA TYR A 380 -11.38 18.73 14.26
C TYR A 380 -11.30 17.23 14.00
N ILE A 381 -12.41 16.55 14.18
CA ILE A 381 -12.56 15.11 13.88
C ILE A 381 -13.74 14.94 12.94
N VAL A 382 -13.51 14.27 11.82
CA VAL A 382 -14.55 13.79 10.91
C VAL A 382 -14.57 12.27 11.00
N ALA A 383 -15.61 11.71 11.60
CA ALA A 383 -15.79 10.28 11.78
C ALA A 383 -16.96 9.76 10.93
N TRP A 384 -16.88 8.50 10.53
CA TRP A 384 -17.95 7.79 9.84
C TRP A 384 -18.13 6.40 10.46
N HIS A 385 -19.32 5.83 10.30
CA HIS A 385 -19.63 4.49 10.80
C HIS A 385 -20.58 3.82 9.81
N ALA A 386 -20.07 2.80 9.14
CA ALA A 386 -20.75 2.06 8.09
C ALA A 386 -20.70 0.56 8.43
N PRO A 387 -21.59 0.09 9.32
CA PRO A 387 -21.41 -1.19 10.00
C PRO A 387 -21.72 -2.40 9.12
N THR A 388 -22.45 -2.25 8.03
CA THR A 388 -23.04 -3.38 7.29
C THR A 388 -22.86 -3.22 5.78
N ILE A 389 -22.45 -4.31 5.12
CA ILE A 389 -22.36 -4.43 3.66
C ILE A 389 -23.41 -5.46 3.23
N TYR A 390 -24.47 -4.99 2.58
CA TYR A 390 -25.51 -5.83 2.00
C TYR A 390 -25.07 -6.32 0.62
N PRO A 391 -25.16 -7.63 0.32
CA PRO A 391 -24.81 -8.13 -0.99
C PRO A 391 -25.88 -7.75 -2.02
N LYS A 392 -25.50 -7.80 -3.30
CA LYS A 392 -26.40 -7.61 -4.42
C LYS A 392 -27.41 -8.75 -4.50
N THR A 393 -26.94 -9.99 -4.44
CA THR A 393 -27.82 -11.16 -4.40
C THR A 393 -28.36 -11.34 -2.99
N ALA A 394 -29.66 -11.17 -2.79
CA ALA A 394 -30.29 -11.20 -1.46
C ALA A 394 -30.11 -12.54 -0.69
N SER A 395 -29.85 -13.64 -1.40
CA SER A 395 -29.53 -14.94 -0.78
C SER A 395 -28.09 -15.05 -0.26
N ASN A 396 -27.20 -14.15 -0.67
CA ASN A 396 -25.81 -14.17 -0.25
C ASN A 396 -25.67 -13.60 1.17
N PRO A 397 -24.56 -13.91 1.87
CA PRO A 397 -24.36 -13.42 3.23
C PRO A 397 -24.20 -11.90 3.30
N VAL A 398 -24.88 -11.28 4.27
CA VAL A 398 -24.60 -9.91 4.70
C VAL A 398 -23.29 -9.90 5.49
N LEU A 399 -22.40 -8.97 5.14
CA LEU A 399 -21.12 -8.80 5.84
C LEU A 399 -21.25 -7.65 6.84
N LYS A 400 -20.53 -7.76 7.96
CA LYS A 400 -20.43 -6.70 8.97
C LYS A 400 -18.99 -6.25 9.09
N THR A 401 -18.78 -4.93 9.17
CA THR A 401 -17.44 -4.35 9.29
C THR A 401 -17.00 -4.37 10.75
N MET A 402 -15.69 -4.33 11.00
CA MET A 402 -15.14 -4.25 12.36
C MET A 402 -15.68 -3.06 13.16
N SER A 403 -16.07 -1.98 12.48
CA SER A 403 -16.69 -0.83 13.13
C SER A 403 -18.01 -1.18 13.83
N ALA A 404 -18.75 -2.18 13.35
CA ALA A 404 -20.06 -2.60 13.89
C ALA A 404 -20.00 -3.19 15.30
N VAL A 405 -18.84 -3.76 15.70
CA VAL A 405 -18.64 -4.36 17.02
C VAL A 405 -17.82 -3.48 17.96
N ARG A 406 -17.16 -2.45 17.42
CA ARG A 406 -16.32 -1.53 18.20
C ARG A 406 -17.08 -0.30 18.67
N TRP A 407 -17.98 0.22 17.85
CA TRP A 407 -18.73 1.44 18.13
C TRP A 407 -20.18 1.29 17.69
N GLY A 408 -21.09 1.95 18.42
CA GLY A 408 -22.50 2.03 18.04
C GLY A 408 -22.77 2.99 16.88
N ASP A 409 -21.97 4.07 16.77
CA ASP A 409 -22.12 5.12 15.77
C ASP A 409 -20.83 5.97 15.60
N ALA A 410 -20.87 6.95 14.68
CA ALA A 410 -19.76 7.84 14.39
C ALA A 410 -19.42 8.83 15.53
N PHE A 411 -20.37 9.15 16.43
CA PHE A 411 -20.10 10.01 17.59
C PHE A 411 -19.25 9.28 18.63
N GLN A 412 -19.53 7.99 18.86
CA GLN A 412 -18.69 7.13 19.71
C GLN A 412 -17.29 6.96 19.12
N VAL A 413 -17.15 6.78 17.79
CA VAL A 413 -15.84 6.77 17.11
C VAL A 413 -15.08 8.06 17.41
N ALA A 414 -15.72 9.21 17.21
CA ALA A 414 -15.07 10.51 17.37
C ALA A 414 -14.68 10.79 18.81
N THR A 415 -15.53 10.40 19.78
CA THR A 415 -15.26 10.57 21.22
C THR A 415 -14.09 9.71 21.66
N ASP A 416 -14.09 8.41 21.32
CA ASP A 416 -13.00 7.48 21.65
C ASP A 416 -11.66 7.94 21.06
N LEU A 417 -11.68 8.44 19.81
CA LEU A 417 -10.51 9.02 19.17
C LEU A 417 -10.06 10.33 19.84
N ALA A 418 -10.97 11.24 20.20
CA ALA A 418 -10.65 12.51 20.86
C ALA A 418 -9.94 12.26 22.20
N ASP A 419 -10.47 11.35 23.01
CA ASP A 419 -9.95 11.03 24.34
C ASP A 419 -8.54 10.41 24.28
N ASN A 420 -8.21 9.71 23.19
CA ASN A 420 -6.92 9.06 22.97
C ASN A 420 -6.00 9.75 21.96
N ARG A 421 -6.43 10.88 21.36
CA ARG A 421 -5.80 11.48 20.17
C ARG A 421 -4.31 11.70 20.33
N LYS A 422 -3.88 12.29 21.44
CA LYS A 422 -2.47 12.62 21.70
C LYS A 422 -1.60 11.35 21.75
N LEU A 423 -2.08 10.30 22.41
CA LEU A 423 -1.39 9.02 22.51
C LEU A 423 -1.28 8.36 21.14
N LEU A 424 -2.41 8.27 20.40
CA LEU A 424 -2.47 7.66 19.08
C LEU A 424 -1.60 8.40 18.06
N LYS A 425 -1.59 9.74 18.09
CA LYS A 425 -0.70 10.57 17.26
C LYS A 425 0.75 10.27 17.55
N SER A 426 1.12 10.20 18.84
CA SER A 426 2.51 9.93 19.26
C SER A 426 2.96 8.53 18.80
N LYS A 427 2.14 7.50 18.98
CA LYS A 427 2.44 6.14 18.52
C LYS A 427 2.58 6.07 17.00
N THR A 428 1.68 6.75 16.27
CA THR A 428 1.71 6.82 14.80
C THR A 428 2.96 7.56 14.30
N ALA A 429 3.32 8.66 14.95
CA ALA A 429 4.52 9.42 14.60
C ALA A 429 5.82 8.67 14.90
N ALA A 430 5.85 7.75 15.86
CA ALA A 430 7.07 7.06 16.29
C ALA A 430 7.69 6.19 15.19
N TRP A 431 6.90 5.30 14.58
CA TRP A 431 7.42 4.45 13.49
C TRP A 431 7.70 5.25 12.22
N HIS A 432 6.81 6.19 11.89
CA HIS A 432 6.95 7.05 10.71
C HIS A 432 8.25 7.86 10.80
N ARG A 433 8.50 8.50 11.96
CA ARG A 433 9.73 9.25 12.22
C ARG A 433 10.97 8.37 12.08
N SER A 434 10.92 7.13 12.55
CA SER A 434 12.04 6.21 12.46
C SER A 434 12.42 5.94 11.00
N VAL A 435 11.45 5.77 10.10
CA VAL A 435 11.72 5.65 8.66
C VAL A 435 12.30 6.95 8.10
N MET A 436 11.68 8.11 8.40
CA MET A 436 12.10 9.38 7.81
C MET A 436 13.48 9.87 8.26
N GLN A 437 13.90 9.56 9.49
CA GLN A 437 15.22 9.89 10.05
C GLN A 437 16.33 8.94 9.62
N SER A 438 15.99 7.80 9.02
CA SER A 438 16.99 6.85 8.54
C SER A 438 17.86 7.40 7.40
N ASN A 439 18.98 6.73 7.16
CA ASN A 439 19.87 7.00 6.04
C ASN A 439 19.57 6.17 4.78
N TYR A 440 18.39 5.54 4.68
CA TYR A 440 17.91 5.05 3.38
C TYR A 440 17.99 6.16 2.32
N PRO A 441 18.16 5.82 1.02
CA PRO A 441 18.15 6.82 -0.03
C PRO A 441 16.86 7.63 0.08
N THR A 442 16.97 8.97 0.08
CA THR A 442 15.87 9.90 0.43
C THR A 442 14.55 9.53 -0.24
N ILE A 443 14.66 9.14 -1.50
CA ILE A 443 13.54 8.85 -2.37
C ILE A 443 12.87 7.50 -2.06
N LEU A 444 13.63 6.51 -1.57
CA LEU A 444 13.10 5.24 -1.07
C LEU A 444 12.27 5.48 0.21
N LYS A 445 12.71 6.38 1.11
CA LYS A 445 11.96 6.69 2.35
C LYS A 445 10.56 7.21 2.05
N VAL A 446 10.47 8.22 1.19
CA VAL A 446 9.18 8.81 0.80
C VAL A 446 8.30 7.77 0.12
N ARG A 447 8.89 6.94 -0.75
CA ARG A 447 8.18 5.87 -1.44
C ARG A 447 7.60 4.83 -0.49
N MET A 448 8.44 4.25 0.37
CA MET A 448 8.04 3.24 1.37
C MET A 448 6.86 3.71 2.20
N VAL A 449 6.91 4.96 2.67
CA VAL A 449 5.90 5.53 3.53
C VAL A 449 4.59 5.77 2.76
N ASN A 450 4.65 6.30 1.55
CA ASN A 450 3.46 6.61 0.75
C ASN A 450 2.76 5.37 0.18
N ASP A 451 3.50 4.30 -0.15
CA ASP A 451 2.91 3.04 -0.62
C ASP A 451 1.98 2.40 0.40
N LEU A 452 2.22 2.64 1.69
CA LEU A 452 1.38 2.11 2.77
C LEU A 452 -0.01 2.73 2.83
N SER A 453 -0.28 3.80 2.08
CA SER A 453 -1.65 4.31 1.89
C SER A 453 -2.62 3.24 1.39
N ALA A 454 -2.13 2.24 0.65
CA ALA A 454 -2.89 1.07 0.21
C ALA A 454 -3.53 0.29 1.38
N LEU A 455 -2.92 0.31 2.57
CA LEU A 455 -3.48 -0.35 3.76
C LEU A 455 -4.83 0.21 4.17
N VAL A 456 -5.15 1.44 3.79
CA VAL A 456 -6.42 2.10 4.14
C VAL A 456 -7.35 2.15 2.94
N THR A 457 -6.82 2.43 1.74
CA THR A 457 -7.65 2.52 0.54
C THR A 457 -8.14 1.16 0.08
N ASN A 458 -7.32 0.11 0.21
CA ASN A 458 -7.58 -1.19 -0.38
C ASN A 458 -8.08 -2.25 0.60
N SER A 459 -8.18 -1.97 1.90
CA SER A 459 -8.50 -3.01 2.88
C SER A 459 -9.98 -3.07 3.26
N VAL A 460 -10.42 -4.27 3.59
CA VAL A 460 -11.69 -4.56 4.24
C VAL A 460 -11.41 -5.37 5.51
N LEU A 461 -12.02 -4.97 6.63
CA LEU A 461 -11.90 -5.66 7.91
C LEU A 461 -13.29 -5.94 8.47
N LEU A 462 -13.62 -7.22 8.63
CA LEU A 462 -14.92 -7.68 9.09
C LEU A 462 -14.96 -7.86 10.61
N ASP A 463 -16.16 -7.91 11.18
CA ASP A 463 -16.41 -8.04 12.61
C ASP A 463 -15.90 -9.36 13.22
N ASP A 464 -15.84 -10.42 12.41
CA ASP A 464 -15.25 -11.72 12.77
C ASP A 464 -13.71 -11.77 12.66
N GLY A 465 -13.07 -10.63 12.37
CA GLY A 465 -11.63 -10.52 12.24
C GLY A 465 -11.07 -10.90 10.87
N ARG A 466 -11.92 -11.30 9.91
CA ARG A 466 -11.46 -11.50 8.52
C ARG A 466 -11.03 -10.18 7.89
N PHE A 467 -9.78 -10.18 7.44
CA PHE A 467 -9.13 -9.12 6.69
C PHE A 467 -8.90 -9.56 5.24
N MET A 468 -9.13 -8.65 4.29
CA MET A 468 -8.71 -8.82 2.89
C MET A 468 -8.20 -7.51 2.31
N MET A 469 -7.29 -7.59 1.35
CA MET A 469 -6.95 -6.48 0.47
C MET A 469 -7.62 -6.64 -0.89
N MET A 470 -8.19 -5.56 -1.41
CA MET A 470 -8.67 -5.46 -2.77
C MET A 470 -7.48 -5.16 -3.71
N PRO A 471 -7.42 -5.81 -4.89
CA PRO A 471 -6.32 -5.62 -5.84
C PRO A 471 -6.31 -4.24 -6.51
N SER A 472 -7.41 -3.51 -6.47
CA SER A 472 -7.56 -2.13 -6.97
C SER A 472 -8.80 -1.48 -6.40
N VAL A 473 -8.71 -0.20 -6.05
CA VAL A 473 -9.85 0.62 -5.63
C VAL A 473 -10.59 1.26 -6.80
N ALA A 474 -9.94 1.56 -7.92
CA ALA A 474 -10.64 2.21 -9.03
C ALA A 474 -11.26 1.20 -10.01
N SER A 475 -10.76 -0.04 -10.05
CA SER A 475 -11.10 -1.02 -11.09
C SER A 475 -11.29 -2.44 -10.57
N GLY A 476 -11.22 -2.64 -9.25
CA GLY A 476 -11.29 -3.95 -8.62
C GLY A 476 -12.68 -4.57 -8.56
N ARG A 477 -13.76 -3.79 -8.75
CA ARG A 477 -15.16 -4.26 -8.78
C ARG A 477 -15.53 -5.11 -7.55
N GLY A 478 -15.08 -4.70 -6.37
CA GLY A 478 -15.32 -5.42 -5.12
C GLY A 478 -14.52 -6.72 -4.91
N ILE A 479 -13.62 -7.10 -5.81
CA ILE A 479 -12.78 -8.29 -5.64
C ILE A 479 -11.97 -8.16 -4.34
N ALA A 480 -12.05 -9.19 -3.49
CA ALA A 480 -11.34 -9.30 -2.24
C ALA A 480 -10.28 -10.40 -2.31
N GLY A 481 -9.06 -10.05 -1.92
CA GLY A 481 -7.90 -10.92 -1.98
C GLY A 481 -7.40 -11.15 -3.40
N MET A 482 -6.07 -11.24 -3.56
CA MET A 482 -5.45 -11.65 -4.82
C MET A 482 -4.18 -12.42 -4.51
N MET A 483 -4.22 -13.76 -4.61
CA MET A 483 -3.14 -14.63 -4.15
C MET A 483 -1.80 -14.29 -4.82
N SER A 484 -1.82 -13.99 -6.12
CA SER A 484 -0.63 -13.82 -6.96
C SER A 484 0.20 -12.56 -6.70
N HIS A 485 -0.27 -11.62 -5.87
CA HIS A 485 0.45 -10.37 -5.58
C HIS A 485 0.99 -10.32 -4.14
N ARG A 486 0.70 -11.34 -3.32
CA ARG A 486 0.87 -11.20 -1.88
C ARG A 486 2.34 -11.20 -1.48
N LEU A 487 3.13 -12.14 -2.00
CA LEU A 487 4.50 -12.34 -1.53
C LEU A 487 5.38 -11.10 -1.74
N GLU A 488 5.21 -10.44 -2.89
CA GLU A 488 5.92 -9.24 -3.29
C GLU A 488 5.52 -8.03 -2.46
N SER A 489 4.24 -7.90 -2.12
CA SER A 489 3.70 -6.63 -1.63
C SER A 489 3.40 -6.59 -0.14
N TYR A 490 3.39 -7.74 0.54
CA TYR A 490 2.93 -7.83 1.93
C TYR A 490 4.08 -7.77 2.95
N GLY A 491 5.30 -7.38 2.55
CA GLY A 491 6.47 -7.32 3.46
C GLY A 491 6.17 -6.52 4.74
N PHE A 492 5.69 -5.29 4.58
CA PHE A 492 5.29 -4.47 5.73
C PHE A 492 4.10 -5.06 6.49
N LEU A 493 3.04 -5.51 5.81
CA LEU A 493 1.86 -6.07 6.49
C LEU A 493 2.22 -7.29 7.33
N SER A 494 3.09 -8.17 6.82
CA SER A 494 3.55 -9.38 7.51
C SER A 494 4.36 -9.02 8.76
N ALA A 495 5.22 -7.99 8.67
CA ALA A 495 6.04 -7.56 9.80
C ALA A 495 5.26 -6.74 10.84
N ALA A 496 4.42 -5.81 10.39
CA ALA A 496 3.74 -4.82 11.23
C ALA A 496 2.37 -5.27 11.74
N PHE A 497 1.64 -6.08 10.96
CA PHE A 497 0.30 -6.59 11.29
C PHE A 497 0.15 -8.09 10.97
N PRO A 498 0.98 -8.96 11.58
CA PRO A 498 1.03 -10.38 11.24
C PRO A 498 -0.30 -11.13 11.44
N ARG A 499 -1.23 -10.62 12.26
CA ARG A 499 -2.57 -11.22 12.40
C ARG A 499 -3.47 -10.95 11.20
N LEU A 500 -3.35 -9.77 10.58
CA LEU A 500 -4.11 -9.44 9.38
C LEU A 500 -3.64 -10.28 8.18
N ASP A 501 -2.32 -10.40 8.01
CA ASP A 501 -1.72 -11.28 7.00
C ASP A 501 -2.15 -12.75 7.19
N ALA A 502 -2.07 -13.25 8.44
CA ALA A 502 -2.51 -14.60 8.79
C ALA A 502 -4.01 -14.84 8.51
N SER A 503 -4.86 -13.86 8.78
CA SER A 503 -6.30 -13.94 8.53
C SER A 503 -6.60 -14.14 7.04
N GLU A 504 -5.98 -13.34 6.17
CA GLU A 504 -6.22 -13.45 4.74
C GLU A 504 -5.70 -14.78 4.18
N LEU A 505 -4.50 -15.22 4.61
CA LEU A 505 -3.96 -16.53 4.24
C LEU A 505 -4.85 -17.69 4.69
N SER A 506 -5.43 -17.60 5.87
CA SER A 506 -6.33 -18.65 6.40
C SER A 506 -7.59 -18.77 5.54
N GLN A 507 -8.11 -17.66 5.00
CA GLN A 507 -9.26 -17.69 4.09
C GLN A 507 -8.91 -18.41 2.78
N PHE A 508 -7.77 -18.11 2.16
CA PHE A 508 -7.30 -18.85 0.98
C PHE A 508 -7.08 -20.34 1.27
N ALA A 509 -6.55 -20.70 2.45
CA ALA A 509 -6.34 -22.09 2.84
C ALA A 509 -7.68 -22.84 2.98
N ASN A 510 -8.69 -22.18 3.53
CA ASN A 510 -10.04 -22.73 3.66
C ASN A 510 -10.70 -22.94 2.30
N LEU A 511 -10.51 -22.02 1.36
CA LEU A 511 -11.06 -22.11 0.01
C LEU A 511 -10.28 -23.07 -0.92
N THR A 512 -9.06 -23.46 -0.54
CA THR A 512 -8.28 -24.45 -1.31
C THR A 512 -8.94 -25.82 -1.22
N ASP A 513 -9.26 -26.42 -2.37
CA ASP A 513 -9.96 -27.70 -2.44
C ASP A 513 -9.06 -28.90 -2.03
N GLU A 514 -9.66 -30.09 -1.96
CA GLU A 514 -8.96 -31.34 -1.60
C GLU A 514 -7.90 -31.78 -2.63
N HIS A 515 -7.98 -31.26 -3.86
CA HIS A 515 -7.03 -31.53 -4.92
C HIS A 515 -5.86 -30.55 -4.91
N GLY A 516 -5.89 -29.51 -4.07
CA GLY A 516 -4.84 -28.49 -3.98
C GLY A 516 -5.00 -27.36 -4.99
N ASN A 517 -6.19 -27.16 -5.56
CA ASN A 517 -6.47 -25.97 -6.36
C ASN A 517 -6.68 -24.77 -5.43
N VAL A 518 -5.81 -23.79 -5.56
CA VAL A 518 -5.89 -22.52 -4.84
C VAL A 518 -6.68 -21.53 -5.69
N PRO A 519 -7.73 -20.89 -5.15
CA PRO A 519 -8.47 -19.89 -5.92
C PRO A 519 -7.62 -18.62 -6.13
N PRO A 520 -7.85 -17.86 -7.22
CA PRO A 520 -7.09 -16.64 -7.49
C PRO A 520 -7.40 -15.49 -6.51
N MET A 521 -8.59 -15.49 -5.91
CA MET A 521 -9.12 -14.48 -5.00
C MET A 521 -9.92 -15.14 -3.87
N ILE A 522 -10.41 -14.37 -2.90
CA ILE A 522 -11.31 -14.88 -1.84
C ILE A 522 -12.77 -14.81 -2.31
N GLY A 523 -13.17 -13.73 -2.97
CA GLY A 523 -14.53 -13.53 -3.48
C GLY A 523 -14.78 -12.07 -3.82
N ASP A 524 -16.05 -11.68 -3.86
CA ASP A 524 -16.48 -10.30 -4.13
C ASP A 524 -17.29 -9.75 -2.94
N ILE A 525 -16.87 -8.59 -2.40
CA ILE A 525 -17.54 -7.93 -1.25
C ILE A 525 -18.98 -7.52 -1.59
N HIS A 526 -19.30 -7.28 -2.85
CA HIS A 526 -20.64 -6.95 -3.31
C HIS A 526 -21.53 -8.19 -3.45
N GLU A 527 -20.96 -9.39 -3.43
CA GLU A 527 -21.69 -10.67 -3.50
C GLU A 527 -21.52 -11.49 -2.22
N GLY A 528 -21.27 -10.84 -1.08
CA GLY A 528 -21.16 -11.53 0.21
C GLY A 528 -19.96 -12.47 0.29
N LEU A 529 -18.87 -12.14 -0.41
CA LEU A 529 -17.66 -12.95 -0.61
C LEU A 529 -17.90 -14.26 -1.37
N THR A 530 -18.95 -14.31 -2.19
CA THR A 530 -19.14 -15.40 -3.14
C THR A 530 -18.13 -15.29 -4.28
N MET A 531 -17.56 -16.42 -4.71
CA MET A 531 -16.67 -16.48 -5.87
C MET A 531 -17.45 -16.21 -7.16
N PRO A 532 -17.08 -15.21 -7.99
CA PRO A 532 -17.76 -14.99 -9.26
C PRO A 532 -17.50 -16.18 -10.20
N LYS A 533 -18.52 -16.58 -10.98
CA LYS A 533 -18.52 -17.81 -11.78
C LYS A 533 -17.39 -17.83 -12.81
N GLU A 534 -17.05 -16.68 -13.36
CA GLU A 534 -15.99 -16.50 -14.35
C GLU A 534 -14.57 -16.76 -13.78
N PHE A 535 -14.38 -16.72 -12.46
CA PHE A 535 -13.10 -17.02 -11.81
C PHE A 535 -13.06 -18.40 -11.14
N ALA A 536 -14.21 -19.08 -11.02
CA ALA A 536 -14.31 -20.40 -10.41
C ALA A 536 -13.50 -21.48 -11.16
N THR A 537 -13.18 -21.25 -12.43
CA THR A 537 -12.47 -22.20 -13.32
C THR A 537 -10.99 -21.90 -13.51
N VAL A 538 -10.45 -20.84 -12.89
CA VAL A 538 -9.03 -20.46 -12.98
C VAL A 538 -8.19 -21.46 -12.18
N THR A 539 -7.96 -22.62 -12.78
CA THR A 539 -7.19 -23.74 -12.24
C THR A 539 -6.04 -24.08 -13.19
N GLY A 540 -5.04 -24.82 -12.72
CA GLY A 540 -3.93 -25.27 -13.57
C GLY A 540 -2.78 -24.29 -13.75
N ARG A 541 -2.69 -23.23 -12.92
CA ARG A 541 -1.52 -22.36 -12.83
C ARG A 541 -0.59 -22.81 -11.71
N VAL A 542 0.71 -22.80 -11.96
CA VAL A 542 1.71 -23.22 -10.98
C VAL A 542 1.95 -22.17 -9.89
N ASP A 543 1.77 -20.89 -10.19
CA ASP A 543 2.09 -19.79 -9.29
C ASP A 543 1.17 -19.69 -8.08
N LEU A 544 -0.15 -19.87 -8.24
CA LEU A 544 -1.11 -19.81 -7.13
C LEU A 544 -0.79 -20.81 -5.99
N PRO A 545 -0.70 -22.13 -6.24
CA PRO A 545 -0.31 -23.09 -5.20
C PRO A 545 1.13 -22.89 -4.71
N ALA A 546 2.08 -22.49 -5.56
CA ALA A 546 3.45 -22.24 -5.13
C ALA A 546 3.53 -21.09 -4.13
N GLN A 547 2.94 -19.94 -4.48
CA GLN A 547 2.92 -18.77 -3.61
C GLN A 547 2.15 -19.03 -2.30
N MET A 548 1.06 -19.82 -2.36
CA MET A 548 0.31 -20.21 -1.18
C MET A 548 1.15 -21.07 -0.23
N VAL A 549 1.85 -22.08 -0.74
CA VAL A 549 2.75 -22.93 0.06
C VAL A 549 3.87 -22.11 0.70
N VAL A 550 4.52 -21.24 -0.08
CA VAL A 550 5.59 -20.35 0.41
C VAL A 550 5.05 -19.43 1.51
N SER A 551 3.89 -18.80 1.30
CA SER A 551 3.28 -17.87 2.25
C SER A 551 2.87 -18.57 3.54
N LEU A 552 2.19 -19.72 3.47
CA LEU A 552 1.78 -20.50 4.64
C LEU A 552 2.98 -20.98 5.45
N VAL A 553 4.00 -21.53 4.81
CA VAL A 553 5.20 -22.01 5.51
C VAL A 553 5.97 -20.84 6.11
N SER A 554 6.07 -19.70 5.42
CA SER A 554 6.67 -18.50 5.99
C SER A 554 5.88 -18.01 7.21
N LEU A 555 4.55 -18.00 7.15
CA LEU A 555 3.69 -17.64 8.29
C LEU A 555 3.84 -18.61 9.48
N ILE A 556 3.84 -19.92 9.23
CA ILE A 556 4.02 -20.94 10.26
C ILE A 556 5.36 -20.73 10.97
N ARG A 557 6.42 -20.43 10.20
CA ARG A 557 7.74 -20.09 10.73
C ARG A 557 7.73 -18.81 11.56
N GLN A 558 7.15 -17.74 10.99
CA GLN A 558 7.04 -16.41 11.62
C GLN A 558 6.19 -16.37 12.88
N ARG A 559 5.35 -17.38 13.14
CA ARG A 559 4.48 -17.42 14.32
C ARG A 559 4.76 -18.61 15.23
N HIS A 560 5.78 -19.41 14.91
CA HIS A 560 6.04 -20.70 15.55
C HIS A 560 4.75 -21.56 15.72
N ASN A 561 3.88 -21.54 14.71
CA ASN A 561 2.52 -22.10 14.81
C ASN A 561 2.47 -23.53 14.26
N THR A 562 3.00 -24.46 15.04
CA THR A 562 3.07 -25.89 14.68
C THR A 562 1.68 -26.53 14.52
N GLU A 563 0.67 -26.07 15.27
CA GLU A 563 -0.72 -26.55 15.15
C GLU A 563 -1.34 -26.15 13.81
N LEU A 564 -1.16 -24.91 13.36
CA LEU A 564 -1.53 -24.51 12.00
C LEU A 564 -0.79 -25.38 10.98
N GLY A 565 0.50 -25.63 11.19
CA GLY A 565 1.30 -26.52 10.35
C GLY A 565 0.71 -27.92 10.20
N LYS A 566 0.27 -28.55 11.30
CA LYS A 566 -0.45 -29.84 11.29
C LYS A 566 -1.73 -29.76 10.48
N MET A 567 -2.53 -28.70 10.69
CA MET A 567 -3.81 -28.50 10.03
C MET A 567 -3.67 -28.36 8.51
N VAL A 568 -2.67 -27.59 8.04
CA VAL A 568 -2.51 -27.30 6.60
C VAL A 568 -1.62 -28.30 5.86
N ALA A 569 -0.90 -29.19 6.56
CA ALA A 569 0.02 -30.14 5.93
C ALA A 569 -0.64 -31.01 4.83
N PRO A 570 -1.87 -31.56 5.00
CA PRO A 570 -2.53 -32.30 3.93
C PRO A 570 -2.80 -31.43 2.69
N LYS A 571 -3.25 -30.19 2.90
CA LYS A 571 -3.51 -29.22 1.82
C LYS A 571 -2.22 -28.83 1.10
N ILE A 572 -1.12 -28.64 1.82
CA ILE A 572 0.20 -28.40 1.23
C ILE A 572 0.66 -29.60 0.40
N SER A 573 0.51 -30.83 0.88
CA SER A 573 0.81 -32.01 0.06
C SER A 573 -0.04 -32.08 -1.21
N ALA A 574 -1.33 -31.75 -1.13
CA ALA A 574 -2.20 -31.68 -2.29
C ALA A 574 -1.76 -30.59 -3.29
N MET A 575 -1.47 -29.37 -2.81
CA MET A 575 -0.94 -28.27 -3.64
C MET A 575 0.38 -28.65 -4.34
N LEU A 576 1.31 -29.30 -3.63
CA LEU A 576 2.58 -29.77 -4.20
C LEU A 576 2.37 -30.79 -5.33
N LYS A 577 1.43 -31.73 -5.15
CA LYS A 577 1.06 -32.69 -6.19
C LYS A 577 0.36 -32.01 -7.37
N GLN A 578 -0.50 -31.03 -7.10
CA GLN A 578 -1.24 -30.31 -8.13
C GLN A 578 -0.33 -29.49 -9.03
N MET A 579 0.71 -28.87 -8.48
CA MET A 579 1.71 -28.11 -9.25
C MET A 579 2.41 -28.92 -10.34
N GLN A 580 2.50 -30.25 -10.21
CA GLN A 580 3.08 -31.12 -11.24
C GLN A 580 2.19 -31.21 -12.50
N LYS A 581 0.89 -30.94 -12.34
CA LYS A 581 -0.11 -30.96 -13.42
C LYS A 581 -0.37 -29.55 -13.99
N CYS A 582 0.01 -28.51 -13.25
CA CYS A 582 -0.17 -27.13 -13.67
C CYS A 582 0.75 -26.77 -14.85
N GLY A 583 0.26 -25.91 -15.74
CA GLY A 583 1.08 -25.23 -16.73
C GLY A 583 1.98 -24.18 -16.07
N ASP A 584 3.11 -23.92 -16.70
CA ASP A 584 3.98 -22.81 -16.32
C ASP A 584 3.36 -21.52 -16.85
N PHE A 585 2.90 -20.68 -15.93
CA PHE A 585 2.26 -19.41 -16.23
C PHE A 585 2.61 -18.42 -15.11
N SER A 586 2.81 -17.16 -15.45
CA SER A 586 2.97 -16.07 -14.50
C SER A 586 1.91 -15.01 -14.77
N VAL A 587 1.32 -14.43 -13.71
CA VAL A 587 0.48 -13.21 -13.84
C VAL A 587 1.22 -12.07 -14.54
N TYR A 588 2.54 -12.06 -14.45
CA TYR A 588 3.37 -11.02 -15.03
C TYR A 588 3.69 -11.25 -16.50
N THR A 589 3.30 -12.40 -17.07
CA THR A 589 3.50 -12.77 -18.47
C THR A 589 2.17 -13.13 -19.17
N VAL A 590 1.03 -12.63 -18.68
CA VAL A 590 -0.30 -12.99 -19.21
C VAL A 590 -0.39 -12.79 -20.74
N ASP A 591 0.35 -11.82 -21.29
CA ASP A 591 0.41 -11.52 -22.72
C ASP A 591 1.58 -12.18 -23.47
N THR A 592 2.37 -13.04 -22.80
CA THR A 592 3.49 -13.78 -23.40
C THR A 592 3.46 -15.24 -22.93
N PRO A 593 2.64 -16.09 -23.57
CA PRO A 593 2.55 -17.49 -23.19
C PRO A 593 3.89 -18.20 -23.38
N THR A 594 4.31 -18.97 -22.37
CA THR A 594 5.48 -19.85 -22.47
C THR A 594 5.12 -21.09 -23.28
N SER A 595 6.00 -21.53 -24.18
CA SER A 595 5.78 -22.72 -25.02
C SER A 595 6.26 -24.03 -24.36
N GLY A 596 6.80 -23.95 -23.15
CA GLY A 596 7.32 -25.09 -22.39
C GLY A 596 7.58 -24.77 -20.93
N THR A 597 8.48 -25.51 -20.30
CA THR A 597 8.89 -25.29 -18.91
C THR A 597 9.67 -23.98 -18.78
N SER A 598 9.21 -23.09 -17.88
CA SER A 598 9.79 -21.76 -17.68
C SER A 598 10.75 -21.71 -16.49
N SER A 599 11.68 -20.74 -16.53
CA SER A 599 12.58 -20.45 -15.40
C SER A 599 11.79 -20.04 -14.16
N TYR A 600 10.85 -19.11 -14.30
CA TYR A 600 9.97 -18.67 -13.21
C TYR A 600 9.19 -19.84 -12.59
N GLY A 601 8.45 -20.60 -13.40
CA GLY A 601 7.63 -21.73 -12.94
C GLY A 601 8.45 -22.83 -12.27
N THR A 602 9.62 -23.15 -12.83
CA THR A 602 10.54 -24.12 -12.22
C THR A 602 11.11 -23.60 -10.90
N GLY A 603 11.52 -22.34 -10.85
CA GLY A 603 12.10 -21.73 -9.66
C GLY A 603 11.12 -21.73 -8.48
N ILE A 604 9.90 -21.27 -8.69
CA ILE A 604 8.90 -21.22 -7.61
C ILE A 604 8.45 -22.61 -7.17
N ARG A 605 8.43 -23.61 -8.07
CA ARG A 605 8.23 -25.02 -7.70
C ARG A 605 9.33 -25.53 -6.78
N ILE A 606 10.60 -25.23 -7.06
CA ILE A 606 11.72 -25.62 -6.20
C ILE A 606 11.53 -25.01 -4.80
N ALA A 607 11.19 -23.73 -4.72
CA ALA A 607 10.95 -23.05 -3.45
C ALA A 607 9.80 -23.69 -2.66
N ALA A 608 8.66 -23.93 -3.31
CA ALA A 608 7.50 -24.56 -2.68
C ALA A 608 7.78 -26.01 -2.24
N LEU A 609 8.49 -26.80 -3.04
CA LEU A 609 8.89 -28.17 -2.67
C LEU A 609 9.81 -28.17 -1.44
N ARG A 610 10.77 -27.24 -1.35
CA ARG A 610 11.63 -27.08 -0.16
C ARG A 610 10.81 -26.69 1.07
N ALA A 611 9.87 -25.76 0.91
CA ALA A 611 8.97 -25.36 1.98
C ALA A 611 8.11 -26.54 2.50
N GLY A 612 7.54 -27.35 1.60
CA GLY A 612 6.77 -28.52 2.01
C GLY A 612 7.62 -29.68 2.54
N ALA A 613 8.86 -29.86 2.04
CA ALA A 613 9.81 -30.81 2.62
C ALA A 613 10.13 -30.45 4.08
N TRP A 614 10.39 -29.16 4.34
CA TRP A 614 10.59 -28.62 5.67
C TRP A 614 9.38 -28.84 6.58
N LEU A 615 8.17 -28.47 6.12
CA LEU A 615 6.95 -28.64 6.92
C LEU A 615 6.69 -30.10 7.27
N SER A 616 6.85 -31.00 6.29
CA SER A 616 6.68 -32.44 6.50
C SER A 616 7.68 -33.02 7.50
N GLY A 617 8.86 -32.41 7.61
CA GLY A 617 9.90 -32.82 8.56
C GLY A 617 9.63 -32.39 10.01
N ILE A 618 8.84 -31.34 10.23
CA ILE A 618 8.60 -30.78 11.57
C ILE A 618 7.27 -31.19 12.20
N VAL A 619 6.29 -31.65 11.38
CA VAL A 619 4.98 -32.07 11.88
C VAL A 619 5.09 -33.43 12.58
N PRO A 620 4.87 -33.51 13.92
CA PRO A 620 4.96 -34.76 14.66
C PRO A 620 3.93 -35.76 14.13
N PRO A 621 4.30 -37.05 13.99
CA PRO A 621 3.40 -38.03 13.44
C PRO A 621 2.55 -38.67 14.52
N ASP A 622 1.23 -38.55 14.40
CA ASP A 622 0.33 -39.54 14.96
C ASP A 622 0.31 -40.76 14.02
N LYS A 623 0.73 -41.93 14.52
CA LYS A 623 0.80 -43.25 13.82
C LYS A 623 1.44 -43.31 12.41
N MET A 624 1.95 -42.21 11.85
CA MET A 624 2.41 -42.07 10.45
C MET A 624 3.86 -41.57 10.33
N LYS A 625 4.75 -41.97 11.24
CA LYS A 625 6.14 -41.48 11.31
C LYS A 625 6.94 -41.73 10.03
N ASP A 626 6.66 -42.86 9.38
CA ASP A 626 7.29 -43.21 8.11
C ASP A 626 6.72 -42.42 6.92
N HIS A 627 5.40 -42.14 6.92
CA HIS A 627 4.76 -41.41 5.82
C HIS A 627 5.25 -39.96 5.71
N ASN A 628 5.34 -39.23 6.83
CA ASN A 628 5.80 -37.83 6.83
C ASN A 628 7.27 -37.72 6.44
N ARG A 629 8.10 -38.65 6.92
CA ARG A 629 9.52 -38.72 6.55
C ARG A 629 9.68 -39.03 5.06
N HIS A 630 8.95 -40.00 4.53
CA HIS A 630 8.94 -40.30 3.10
C HIS A 630 8.47 -39.11 2.25
N ALA A 631 7.45 -38.37 2.69
CA ALA A 631 7.00 -37.17 2.00
C ALA A 631 8.08 -36.07 2.01
N SER A 632 8.71 -35.81 3.17
CA SER A 632 9.81 -34.86 3.30
C SER A 632 10.98 -35.20 2.38
N ASP A 633 11.46 -36.46 2.42
CA ASP A 633 12.55 -36.95 1.58
C ASP A 633 12.18 -36.89 0.09
N SER A 634 10.94 -37.23 -0.27
CA SER A 634 10.44 -37.16 -1.65
C SER A 634 10.43 -35.73 -2.19
N PHE A 635 9.88 -34.78 -1.44
CA PHE A 635 9.84 -33.38 -1.85
C PHE A 635 11.25 -32.77 -1.93
N ALA A 636 12.13 -33.09 -0.98
CA ALA A 636 13.52 -32.68 -1.00
C ALA A 636 14.27 -33.25 -2.23
N ALA A 637 14.07 -34.52 -2.56
CA ALA A 637 14.66 -35.15 -3.74
C ALA A 637 14.19 -34.50 -5.04
N GLN A 638 12.88 -34.23 -5.17
CA GLN A 638 12.31 -33.52 -6.31
C GLN A 638 12.89 -32.11 -6.45
N ALA A 639 12.97 -31.35 -5.35
CA ALA A 639 13.55 -30.01 -5.35
C ALA A 639 15.03 -30.03 -5.76
N ASN A 640 15.80 -31.02 -5.28
CA ASN A 640 17.22 -31.17 -5.63
C ASN A 640 17.42 -31.52 -7.10
N ALA A 641 16.60 -32.43 -7.65
CA ALA A 641 16.66 -32.79 -9.07
C ALA A 641 16.28 -31.62 -10.00
N LEU A 642 15.27 -30.83 -9.64
CA LEU A 642 14.93 -29.62 -10.40
C LEU A 642 16.03 -28.56 -10.29
N ALA A 643 16.62 -28.37 -9.11
CA ALA A 643 17.67 -27.39 -8.89
C ALA A 643 19.00 -27.75 -9.60
N SER A 644 19.38 -29.03 -9.65
CA SER A 644 20.62 -29.46 -10.32
C SER A 644 20.64 -29.11 -11.80
N ASP A 645 19.49 -29.18 -12.45
CA ASP A 645 19.35 -28.90 -13.87
C ASP A 645 19.04 -27.44 -14.17
N TYR A 646 18.69 -26.64 -13.16
CA TYR A 646 18.16 -25.29 -13.33
C TYR A 646 19.16 -24.38 -14.06
N ALA A 647 20.41 -24.35 -13.57
CA ALA A 647 21.45 -23.53 -14.15
C ALA A 647 21.74 -23.94 -15.61
N THR A 648 21.83 -25.24 -15.89
CA THR A 648 22.13 -25.74 -17.24
C THR A 648 20.97 -25.50 -18.23
N LYS A 649 19.71 -25.58 -17.77
CA LYS A 649 18.54 -25.38 -18.63
C LYS A 649 18.23 -23.92 -18.87
N PHE A 650 18.42 -23.06 -17.87
CA PHE A 650 17.91 -21.69 -17.91
C PHE A 650 18.99 -20.62 -17.91
N LEU A 651 20.23 -20.87 -17.50
CA LEU A 651 21.31 -19.89 -17.63
C LEU A 651 22.12 -20.15 -18.90
N ARG A 652 22.24 -19.14 -19.78
CA ARG A 652 23.12 -19.21 -20.96
C ARG A 652 24.58 -19.09 -20.55
N ASP A 653 25.50 -19.25 -21.51
CA ASP A 653 26.95 -19.09 -21.30
C ASP A 653 27.34 -17.75 -20.66
N ALA A 654 26.53 -16.71 -20.86
CA ALA A 654 26.72 -15.38 -20.26
C ALA A 654 25.98 -15.17 -18.92
N GLY A 655 25.32 -16.20 -18.37
CA GLY A 655 24.53 -16.09 -17.14
C GLY A 655 23.15 -15.47 -17.30
N ILE A 656 22.73 -15.13 -18.53
CA ILE A 656 21.42 -14.53 -18.82
C ILE A 656 20.31 -15.59 -18.63
N PRO A 657 19.34 -15.37 -17.73
CA PRO A 657 18.21 -16.29 -17.55
C PRO A 657 17.29 -16.34 -18.77
N ARG A 658 17.00 -17.56 -19.25
CA ARG A 658 16.00 -17.82 -20.29
C ARG A 658 14.59 -17.71 -19.72
N LEU A 659 13.63 -17.29 -20.53
CA LEU A 659 12.21 -17.38 -20.22
C LEU A 659 11.79 -18.85 -20.09
N ASP A 660 12.08 -19.67 -21.11
CA ASP A 660 11.78 -21.10 -21.14
C ASP A 660 12.86 -21.90 -21.90
N THR A 661 12.73 -23.23 -21.91
CA THR A 661 13.69 -24.14 -22.56
C THR A 661 13.59 -24.17 -24.09
N THR A 662 12.58 -23.52 -24.67
CA THR A 662 12.27 -23.57 -26.11
C THR A 662 12.60 -22.28 -26.84
N THR A 663 12.88 -21.21 -26.10
CA THR A 663 13.13 -19.88 -26.65
C THR A 663 14.45 -19.30 -26.13
N ASP A 664 15.01 -18.39 -26.91
CA ASP A 664 16.10 -17.51 -26.48
C ASP A 664 15.55 -16.16 -25.98
N ALA A 665 14.33 -16.12 -25.43
CA ALA A 665 13.85 -14.98 -24.66
C ALA A 665 14.38 -15.01 -23.22
N SER A 666 14.36 -13.86 -22.56
CA SER A 666 14.71 -13.67 -21.14
C SER A 666 13.53 -13.05 -20.41
N PHE A 667 13.42 -13.28 -19.10
CA PHE A 667 12.32 -12.81 -18.27
C PHE A 667 12.85 -12.16 -16.99
N ALA A 668 12.36 -10.96 -16.66
CA ALA A 668 12.86 -10.16 -15.55
C ALA A 668 12.66 -10.81 -14.18
N SER A 669 11.62 -11.64 -14.01
CA SER A 669 11.33 -12.37 -12.77
C SER A 669 11.78 -13.85 -12.84
N ALA A 670 12.67 -14.20 -13.77
CA ALA A 670 13.21 -15.55 -13.92
C ALA A 670 13.87 -16.13 -12.65
N LEU A 671 14.17 -15.32 -11.63
CA LEU A 671 14.86 -15.72 -10.42
C LEU A 671 13.95 -15.79 -9.17
N ALA A 672 12.63 -15.67 -9.33
CA ALA A 672 11.65 -15.59 -8.22
C ALA A 672 11.78 -16.71 -7.19
N GLY A 673 12.07 -17.94 -7.62
CA GLY A 673 12.28 -19.06 -6.71
C GLY A 673 13.49 -18.87 -5.79
N ASP A 674 14.59 -18.31 -6.32
CA ASP A 674 15.80 -18.04 -5.54
C ASP A 674 15.55 -16.88 -4.58
N TRP A 675 14.78 -15.86 -5.00
CA TRP A 675 14.30 -14.80 -4.11
C TRP A 675 13.45 -15.33 -2.95
N PHE A 676 12.47 -16.20 -3.21
CA PHE A 676 11.65 -16.83 -2.16
C PHE A 676 12.52 -17.54 -1.12
N LEU A 677 13.55 -18.27 -1.56
CA LEU A 677 14.47 -19.03 -0.69
C LEU A 677 15.44 -18.15 0.11
N ARG A 678 15.75 -16.95 -0.38
CA ARG A 678 16.67 -16.00 0.26
C ARG A 678 15.95 -14.96 1.13
N GLY A 679 14.65 -14.74 0.90
CA GLY A 679 13.79 -13.89 1.72
C GLY A 679 12.82 -14.72 2.58
N PRO A 680 11.53 -14.87 2.20
CA PRO A 680 10.49 -15.52 3.03
C PRO A 680 10.81 -16.92 3.56
N LEU A 681 11.67 -17.68 2.87
CA LEU A 681 12.08 -19.04 3.22
C LEU A 681 13.57 -19.14 3.57
N GLN A 682 14.17 -18.06 4.07
CA GLN A 682 15.59 -18.02 4.42
C GLN A 682 16.05 -19.24 5.23
N GLY A 683 17.28 -19.71 4.96
CA GLY A 683 17.86 -20.90 5.59
C GLY A 683 17.64 -22.22 4.83
N MET A 684 16.82 -22.22 3.77
CA MET A 684 16.39 -23.44 3.09
C MET A 684 17.20 -23.92 1.87
N ARG A 685 18.53 -23.84 1.75
CA ARG A 685 19.24 -24.12 0.46
C ARG A 685 18.75 -23.23 -0.70
N VAL A 686 19.66 -22.73 -1.52
CA VAL A 686 19.36 -21.84 -2.65
C VAL A 686 19.40 -22.61 -3.97
N ILE A 687 18.90 -22.03 -5.07
CA ILE A 687 18.94 -22.64 -6.41
C ILE A 687 20.29 -22.32 -7.04
N LEU A 688 20.65 -21.03 -7.03
CA LEU A 688 21.89 -20.53 -7.61
C LEU A 688 22.92 -20.23 -6.51
N SER A 689 24.20 -20.45 -6.80
CA SER A 689 25.26 -19.91 -5.95
C SER A 689 25.24 -18.37 -5.97
N ASP A 690 25.82 -17.72 -4.96
CA ASP A 690 25.85 -16.26 -4.90
C ASP A 690 26.51 -15.64 -6.13
N SER A 691 27.56 -16.28 -6.67
CA SER A 691 28.23 -15.83 -7.90
C SER A 691 27.34 -15.97 -9.14
N GLN A 692 26.56 -17.06 -9.24
CA GLN A 692 25.61 -17.27 -10.34
C GLN A 692 24.46 -16.28 -10.26
N LEU A 693 23.92 -16.05 -9.06
CA LEU A 693 22.88 -15.05 -8.82
C LEU A 693 23.36 -13.65 -9.21
N ALA A 694 24.55 -13.24 -8.76
CA ALA A 694 25.14 -11.94 -9.12
C ALA A 694 25.23 -11.74 -10.64
N ALA A 695 25.76 -12.75 -11.35
CA ALA A 695 25.90 -12.70 -12.81
C ALA A 695 24.54 -12.66 -13.52
N ALA A 696 23.55 -13.41 -13.02
CA ALA A 696 22.20 -13.43 -13.56
C ALA A 696 21.48 -12.08 -13.34
N CYS A 697 21.56 -11.49 -12.15
CA CYS A 697 20.98 -10.16 -11.88
C CYS A 697 21.62 -9.07 -12.76
N ALA A 698 22.95 -9.06 -12.87
CA ALA A 698 23.66 -8.09 -13.73
C ALA A 698 23.21 -8.23 -15.20
N SER A 699 23.07 -9.46 -15.67
CA SER A 699 22.58 -9.77 -17.02
C SER A 699 21.13 -9.34 -17.23
N LEU A 700 20.24 -9.60 -16.28
CA LEU A 700 18.84 -9.21 -16.36
C LEU A 700 18.70 -7.69 -16.39
N ILE A 701 19.41 -6.97 -15.52
CA ILE A 701 19.43 -5.50 -15.51
C ILE A 701 19.89 -4.99 -16.88
N ALA A 702 21.03 -5.47 -17.38
CA ALA A 702 21.54 -5.02 -18.68
C ALA A 702 20.61 -5.34 -19.86
N THR A 703 19.84 -6.43 -19.78
CA THR A 703 18.95 -6.89 -20.86
C THR A 703 17.60 -6.18 -20.83
N HIS A 704 16.99 -6.06 -19.65
CA HIS A 704 15.61 -5.61 -19.46
C HIS A 704 15.49 -4.10 -19.26
N ILE A 705 16.59 -3.40 -18.99
CA ILE A 705 16.63 -1.99 -18.66
C ILE A 705 17.45 -1.23 -19.71
N THR A 706 16.80 -0.58 -20.68
CA THR A 706 17.47 0.04 -21.86
C THR A 706 17.75 1.53 -21.68
N GLU A 707 18.81 2.07 -22.29
CA GLU A 707 19.26 3.48 -22.11
C GLU A 707 18.71 4.50 -23.14
N THR A 708 17.80 4.13 -24.04
CA THR A 708 17.45 4.98 -25.19
C THR A 708 16.27 5.94 -24.95
N ASP A 709 16.54 7.24 -25.20
CA ASP A 709 15.62 8.36 -25.52
C ASP A 709 15.01 9.22 -24.38
N ALA A 710 14.84 10.52 -24.70
CA ALA A 710 14.36 11.64 -23.88
C ALA A 710 12.96 11.49 -23.26
N SER A 711 12.19 10.44 -23.58
CA SER A 711 10.92 10.09 -22.93
C SER A 711 11.06 9.14 -21.70
N GLY A 712 12.13 8.35 -21.61
CA GLY A 712 12.86 8.09 -20.36
C GLY A 712 12.45 7.00 -19.33
N PHE A 713 11.83 5.87 -19.68
CA PHE A 713 11.56 4.76 -18.72
C PHE A 713 12.24 3.41 -19.06
N GLY A 714 11.90 2.77 -20.19
CA GLY A 714 12.62 1.63 -20.78
C GLY A 714 12.81 0.38 -19.90
N PHE A 715 11.75 -0.21 -19.36
CA PHE A 715 11.78 -1.52 -18.68
C PHE A 715 10.82 -2.51 -19.33
N TYR A 716 11.34 -3.64 -19.80
CA TYR A 716 10.55 -4.70 -20.43
C TYR A 716 10.60 -5.97 -19.60
N PRO A 717 9.47 -6.67 -19.39
CA PRO A 717 9.42 -7.84 -18.54
C PRO A 717 9.99 -9.06 -19.27
N VAL A 718 9.77 -9.19 -20.58
CA VAL A 718 10.39 -10.19 -21.46
C VAL A 718 11.23 -9.46 -22.51
N VAL A 719 12.41 -10.00 -22.82
CA VAL A 719 13.23 -9.53 -23.94
C VAL A 719 13.59 -10.73 -24.79
N ASN A 720 13.23 -10.69 -26.06
CA ASN A 720 13.46 -11.80 -26.98
C ASN A 720 14.93 -11.88 -27.44
N ALA A 721 15.26 -12.93 -28.19
CA ALA A 721 16.61 -13.20 -28.68
C ALA A 721 17.24 -12.08 -29.54
N LYS A 722 16.40 -11.22 -30.13
CA LYS A 722 16.83 -10.09 -30.97
C LYS A 722 16.99 -8.79 -30.16
N GLY A 723 16.80 -8.84 -28.84
CA GLY A 723 16.84 -7.66 -27.97
C GLY A 723 15.57 -6.82 -28.01
N VAL A 724 14.45 -7.35 -28.53
CA VAL A 724 13.16 -6.64 -28.55
C VAL A 724 12.40 -6.97 -27.27
N GLY A 725 12.00 -5.94 -26.54
CA GLY A 725 11.22 -6.03 -25.31
C GLY A 725 9.72 -6.25 -25.57
N LEU A 726 9.08 -7.09 -24.75
CA LEU A 726 7.67 -7.50 -24.85
C LEU A 726 7.11 -7.91 -23.48
N PRO A 727 5.78 -7.86 -23.25
CA PRO A 727 4.86 -6.94 -23.89
C PRO A 727 5.18 -5.48 -23.51
N ASP A 728 4.55 -4.53 -24.21
CA ASP A 728 4.67 -3.10 -23.92
C ASP A 728 3.94 -2.66 -22.64
N VAL A 729 3.21 -3.57 -21.97
CA VAL A 729 2.50 -3.27 -20.71
C VAL A 729 3.09 -4.11 -19.57
N VAL A 730 3.54 -3.47 -18.50
CA VAL A 730 4.27 -4.12 -17.40
C VAL A 730 3.61 -3.95 -16.04
N HIS A 731 3.67 -5.01 -15.24
CA HIS A 731 3.36 -4.99 -13.81
C HIS A 731 4.55 -4.41 -13.03
N LEU A 732 4.71 -3.08 -13.07
CA LEU A 732 5.93 -2.36 -12.68
C LEU A 732 6.44 -2.71 -11.28
N ALA A 733 5.67 -2.37 -10.25
CA ALA A 733 6.12 -2.34 -8.87
C ALA A 733 6.55 -3.72 -8.33
N PRO A 734 5.79 -4.82 -8.51
CA PRO A 734 6.22 -6.12 -8.01
C PRO A 734 7.43 -6.67 -8.77
N LEU A 735 7.45 -6.55 -10.10
CA LEU A 735 8.55 -7.05 -10.94
C LEU A 735 9.87 -6.33 -10.66
N MET A 736 9.84 -5.00 -10.57
CA MET A 736 11.03 -4.22 -10.28
C MET A 736 11.50 -4.45 -8.84
N ALA A 737 10.60 -4.47 -7.85
CA ALA A 737 10.99 -4.70 -6.46
C ALA A 737 11.68 -6.05 -6.27
N GLN A 738 11.19 -7.10 -6.94
CA GLN A 738 11.83 -8.41 -6.94
C GLN A 738 13.24 -8.33 -7.53
N LEU A 739 13.41 -7.80 -8.75
CA LEU A 739 14.72 -7.69 -9.40
C LEU A 739 15.70 -6.84 -8.58
N ILE A 740 15.22 -5.75 -7.98
CA ILE A 740 16.00 -4.90 -7.08
C ILE A 740 16.44 -5.68 -5.85
N ALA A 741 15.52 -6.37 -5.17
CA ALA A 741 15.81 -7.15 -3.98
C ALA A 741 16.82 -8.28 -4.27
N GLU A 742 16.63 -9.01 -5.37
CA GLU A 742 17.57 -10.04 -5.83
C GLU A 742 18.95 -9.46 -6.13
N ALA A 743 19.03 -8.29 -6.78
CA ALA A 743 20.30 -7.63 -7.06
C ALA A 743 21.02 -7.18 -5.79
N PHE A 744 20.29 -6.69 -4.77
CA PHE A 744 20.87 -6.42 -3.45
C PHE A 744 21.38 -7.70 -2.79
N ILE A 745 20.58 -8.77 -2.77
CA ILE A 745 20.91 -10.04 -2.13
C ILE A 745 22.11 -10.72 -2.80
N GLY A 746 22.14 -10.74 -4.13
CA GLY A 746 23.12 -11.49 -4.92
C GLY A 746 24.43 -10.75 -5.18
N SER A 747 24.46 -9.42 -5.14
CA SER A 747 25.63 -8.66 -5.58
C SER A 747 26.61 -8.32 -4.44
N PRO A 748 27.94 -8.44 -4.69
CA PRO A 748 28.97 -7.79 -3.87
C PRO A 748 28.93 -6.25 -3.96
N SER A 749 28.40 -5.69 -5.07
CA SER A 749 28.22 -4.26 -5.32
C SER A 749 26.72 -3.99 -5.48
N ALA A 750 26.08 -3.61 -4.39
CA ALA A 750 24.67 -3.24 -4.33
C ALA A 750 24.30 -2.05 -5.27
N ASP A 751 25.29 -1.43 -5.90
CA ASP A 751 25.13 -0.35 -6.89
C ASP A 751 24.33 -0.79 -8.12
N LEU A 752 24.41 -2.07 -8.51
CA LEU A 752 23.63 -2.59 -9.64
C LEU A 752 22.12 -2.43 -9.40
N ALA A 753 21.66 -2.51 -8.14
CA ALA A 753 20.25 -2.35 -7.78
C ALA A 753 19.78 -0.88 -7.81
N MET A 754 20.70 0.09 -7.81
CA MET A 754 20.37 1.52 -7.79
C MET A 754 19.72 1.98 -9.10
N MET A 755 20.11 1.40 -10.23
CA MET A 755 19.57 1.74 -11.55
C MET A 755 18.08 1.39 -11.68
N PRO A 756 17.63 0.13 -11.47
CA PRO A 756 16.21 -0.20 -11.48
C PRO A 756 15.41 0.56 -10.42
N MET A 757 15.97 0.74 -9.21
CA MET A 757 15.30 1.51 -8.16
C MET A 757 15.04 2.97 -8.58
N THR A 758 16.04 3.63 -9.16
CA THR A 758 15.90 5.01 -9.65
C THR A 758 14.84 5.11 -10.75
N ARG A 759 14.70 4.09 -11.60
CA ARG A 759 13.68 4.07 -12.67
C ARG A 759 12.27 3.86 -12.15
N LEU A 760 12.07 2.90 -11.25
CA LEU A 760 10.80 2.67 -10.57
C LEU A 760 10.24 3.98 -10.01
N ILE A 761 11.10 4.66 -9.26
CA ILE A 761 10.84 5.95 -8.65
C ILE A 761 10.52 7.01 -9.70
N ARG A 762 11.34 7.19 -10.74
CA ARG A 762 11.12 8.25 -11.75
C ARG A 762 9.76 8.10 -12.44
N CYS A 763 9.38 6.86 -12.78
CA CYS A 763 8.09 6.57 -13.38
C CYS A 763 6.96 7.04 -12.48
N GLU A 764 6.99 6.68 -11.21
CA GLU A 764 5.92 7.01 -10.27
C GLU A 764 5.85 8.50 -9.93
N TRP A 765 7.01 9.16 -9.85
CA TRP A 765 7.05 10.61 -9.69
C TRP A 765 6.56 11.36 -10.94
N SER A 766 6.69 10.77 -12.13
CA SER A 766 6.18 11.37 -13.37
C SER A 766 4.66 11.27 -13.51
N MET A 767 4.00 10.42 -12.72
CA MET A 767 2.55 10.22 -12.75
C MET A 767 1.76 11.21 -11.88
N SER A 768 2.42 12.15 -11.18
CA SER A 768 1.78 13.18 -10.34
C SER A 768 0.81 12.67 -9.26
N ASP A 769 0.86 11.39 -8.91
CA ASP A 769 -0.02 10.77 -7.91
C ASP A 769 0.75 9.74 -7.08
N PRO A 770 1.24 10.10 -5.88
CA PRO A 770 1.96 9.17 -5.01
C PRO A 770 1.07 8.15 -4.29
N TRP A 771 -0.27 8.24 -4.38
CA TRP A 771 -1.21 7.47 -3.56
C TRP A 771 -1.93 6.37 -4.35
N ARG A 772 -2.29 6.62 -5.62
CA ARG A 772 -3.05 5.65 -6.43
C ARG A 772 -2.22 5.02 -7.55
N GLN A 773 -1.01 4.61 -7.20
CA GLN A 773 -0.07 4.01 -8.15
C GLN A 773 -0.70 2.84 -8.93
N PRO A 774 -0.53 2.81 -10.27
CA PRO A 774 -1.06 1.75 -11.12
C PRO A 774 -0.29 0.45 -10.96
N LEU A 775 -1.00 -0.67 -11.10
CA LEU A 775 -0.35 -1.96 -11.28
C LEU A 775 0.32 -2.05 -12.66
N ARG A 776 -0.34 -1.55 -13.72
CA ARG A 776 0.10 -1.70 -15.11
C ARG A 776 0.47 -0.35 -15.73
N ILE A 777 1.68 -0.27 -16.30
CA ILE A 777 2.18 0.88 -17.04
C ILE A 777 2.67 0.45 -18.44
N ASP A 778 2.93 1.44 -19.29
CA ASP A 778 3.64 1.29 -20.55
C ASP A 778 5.16 1.19 -20.33
N ALA A 779 5.77 0.13 -20.87
CA ALA A 779 7.17 -0.27 -20.70
C ALA A 779 8.18 0.75 -21.27
N GLN A 780 7.77 1.53 -22.27
CA GLN A 780 8.63 2.52 -22.92
C GLN A 780 8.50 3.90 -22.25
N THR A 781 7.27 4.34 -22.04
CA THR A 781 6.93 5.71 -21.62
C THR A 781 6.74 5.85 -20.11
N GLY A 782 6.56 4.77 -19.37
CA GLY A 782 6.26 4.81 -17.94
C GLY A 782 4.84 5.26 -17.62
N LYS A 783 3.99 5.48 -18.62
CA LYS A 783 2.63 5.99 -18.41
C LYS A 783 1.71 4.90 -17.89
N SER A 784 0.82 5.27 -16.97
CA SER A 784 -0.22 4.36 -16.49
C SER A 784 -1.10 3.84 -17.62
N VAL A 785 -1.42 2.53 -17.60
CA VAL A 785 -2.29 1.87 -18.57
C VAL A 785 -3.60 1.39 -17.92
N SER A 786 -3.53 0.63 -16.83
CA SER A 786 -4.72 0.06 -16.19
C SER A 786 -4.47 -0.34 -14.73
N VAL A 787 -5.56 -0.61 -14.00
CA VAL A 787 -5.56 -1.07 -12.60
C VAL A 787 -4.92 -0.05 -11.65
N GLN A 788 -5.61 1.08 -11.42
CA GLN A 788 -5.16 2.15 -10.53
C GLN A 788 -5.30 1.79 -9.05
N GLY A 789 -4.44 2.36 -8.20
CA GLY A 789 -4.48 2.20 -6.75
C GLY A 789 -4.37 0.73 -6.35
N SER A 790 -3.29 0.07 -6.78
CA SER A 790 -3.04 -1.34 -6.49
C SER A 790 -2.19 -1.49 -5.22
N PRO A 791 -2.47 -2.47 -4.34
CA PRO A 791 -1.62 -2.71 -3.18
C PRO A 791 -0.26 -3.31 -3.57
N ALA A 792 -0.06 -3.64 -4.85
CA ALA A 792 1.19 -4.21 -5.34
C ALA A 792 2.40 -3.30 -5.07
N THR A 793 2.16 -2.00 -4.91
CA THR A 793 3.15 -0.94 -4.71
C THR A 793 3.85 -1.00 -3.36
N MET A 794 3.23 -1.64 -2.36
CA MET A 794 3.85 -1.91 -1.06
C MET A 794 5.11 -2.81 -1.16
N SER A 795 5.46 -3.30 -2.35
CA SER A 795 6.68 -4.06 -2.61
C SER A 795 7.98 -3.28 -2.36
N SER A 796 7.93 -1.95 -2.25
CA SER A 796 9.08 -1.12 -1.84
C SER A 796 9.65 -1.52 -0.47
N TRP A 797 8.84 -2.09 0.42
CA TRP A 797 9.30 -2.61 1.71
C TRP A 797 10.17 -3.86 1.59
N ARG A 798 9.99 -4.68 0.54
CA ARG A 798 10.90 -5.80 0.24
C ARG A 798 12.28 -5.33 -0.20
N VAL A 799 12.35 -4.17 -0.85
CA VAL A 799 13.64 -3.53 -1.20
C VAL A 799 14.35 -3.06 0.06
N ALA A 800 13.63 -2.46 1.02
CA ALA A 800 14.19 -2.06 2.30
C ALA A 800 14.75 -3.26 3.08
N GLU A 801 13.99 -4.34 3.19
CA GLU A 801 14.44 -5.62 3.78
C GLU A 801 15.75 -6.09 3.14
N ALA A 802 15.84 -6.10 1.81
CA ALA A 802 17.03 -6.54 1.08
C ALA A 802 18.28 -5.66 1.35
N ILE A 803 18.11 -4.35 1.50
CA ILE A 803 19.21 -3.43 1.85
C ILE A 803 19.72 -3.72 3.27
N THR A 804 18.80 -3.88 4.24
CA THR A 804 19.19 -4.14 5.62
C THR A 804 19.84 -5.50 5.80
N GLY A 805 19.42 -6.49 4.99
CA GLY A 805 19.77 -7.89 5.19
C GLY A 805 19.41 -8.38 6.59
N PHE A 806 18.42 -7.77 7.24
CA PHE A 806 17.98 -8.07 8.60
C PHE A 806 16.66 -8.81 8.56
N SER A 807 16.59 -9.95 9.23
CA SER A 807 15.38 -10.77 9.32
C SER A 807 15.36 -11.55 10.62
N TYR A 808 14.17 -11.97 11.02
CA TYR A 808 13.96 -12.84 12.17
C TYR A 808 13.16 -14.06 11.71
N ASP A 809 13.67 -15.26 12.02
CA ASP A 809 12.94 -16.52 11.91
C ASP A 809 12.62 -17.06 13.31
N PRO A 810 11.41 -16.82 13.82
CA PRO A 810 10.99 -17.27 15.15
C PRO A 810 11.03 -18.79 15.33
N TYR A 811 10.84 -19.57 14.26
CA TYR A 811 10.85 -21.01 14.39
C TYR A 811 12.24 -21.58 14.69
N SER A 812 13.26 -21.04 14.03
CA SER A 812 14.65 -21.36 14.38
C SER A 812 15.19 -20.45 15.48
N GLU A 813 14.33 -19.60 16.06
CA GLU A 813 14.68 -18.55 17.01
C GLU A 813 15.89 -17.74 16.53
N THR A 814 16.06 -17.54 15.22
CA THR A 814 17.30 -17.00 14.66
C THR A 814 17.08 -15.62 14.04
N LEU A 815 17.81 -14.61 14.53
CA LEU A 815 18.00 -13.35 13.82
C LEU A 815 19.14 -13.50 12.83
N PHE A 816 18.93 -12.98 11.62
CA PHE A 816 19.95 -12.91 10.57
C PHE A 816 20.27 -11.47 10.25
N PHE A 817 21.56 -11.22 9.98
CA PHE A 817 22.07 -9.90 9.62
C PHE A 817 23.21 -10.02 8.58
N ASP A 818 22.96 -9.55 7.36
CA ASP A 818 23.94 -9.46 6.27
C ASP A 818 23.67 -8.25 5.35
N PRO A 819 23.99 -7.03 5.80
CA PRO A 819 23.63 -5.81 5.08
C PRO A 819 24.43 -5.68 3.78
N LYS A 820 23.72 -5.29 2.71
CA LYS A 820 24.25 -5.08 1.36
C LYS A 820 24.09 -3.59 1.01
N LEU A 821 25.18 -2.84 1.14
CA LEU A 821 25.13 -1.37 1.06
C LEU A 821 25.59 -0.87 -0.32
N PRO A 822 24.82 0.01 -0.99
CA PRO A 822 25.29 0.71 -2.18
C PRO A 822 26.34 1.76 -1.80
N ASN A 823 27.20 2.16 -2.74
CA ASN A 823 28.27 3.12 -2.51
C ASN A 823 27.74 4.48 -2.01
N GLU A 824 26.54 4.88 -2.42
CA GLU A 824 25.89 6.12 -1.99
C GLU A 824 25.69 6.18 -0.47
N MET A 825 25.54 5.04 0.20
CA MET A 825 25.45 4.94 1.66
C MET A 825 26.82 5.05 2.36
N LYS A 826 27.93 5.13 1.61
CA LYS A 826 29.29 5.34 2.13
C LYS A 826 29.69 4.35 3.23
N GLY A 827 29.27 3.09 3.07
CA GLY A 827 29.56 2.02 4.03
C GLY A 827 28.84 2.17 5.38
N LYS A 828 27.79 3.00 5.48
CA LYS A 828 27.02 3.21 6.72
C LYS A 828 25.55 2.89 6.52
N LEU A 829 24.96 2.20 7.48
CA LEU A 829 23.53 1.95 7.57
C LEU A 829 23.05 2.41 8.94
N SER A 830 21.97 3.19 8.97
CA SER A 830 21.34 3.68 10.18
C SER A 830 19.85 3.77 9.90
N VAL A 831 19.14 2.68 10.21
CA VAL A 831 17.78 2.42 9.71
C VAL A 831 16.89 1.74 10.74
N PRO A 832 15.57 1.93 10.69
CA PRO A 832 14.66 1.11 11.47
C PRO A 832 14.58 -0.31 10.92
N VAL A 833 14.34 -1.26 11.82
CA VAL A 833 13.99 -2.64 11.50
C VAL A 833 12.63 -2.98 12.11
N PHE A 834 11.80 -3.63 11.30
CA PHE A 834 10.47 -4.07 11.69
C PHE A 834 10.40 -5.58 11.55
N THR A 835 10.03 -6.27 12.62
CA THR A 835 9.81 -7.71 12.63
C THR A 835 8.50 -8.02 13.36
N PRO A 836 7.91 -9.20 13.16
CA PRO A 836 6.75 -9.62 13.95
C PRO A 836 6.97 -9.54 15.46
N MET A 837 8.22 -9.66 15.93
CA MET A 837 8.59 -9.63 17.35
C MET A 837 8.86 -8.22 17.90
N MET A 838 9.49 -7.33 17.11
CA MET A 838 9.99 -6.05 17.63
C MET A 838 10.16 -4.99 16.53
N GLN A 839 10.17 -3.75 17.00
CA GLN A 839 10.68 -2.58 16.29
C GLN A 839 12.04 -2.21 16.89
N GLY A 840 13.02 -1.95 16.03
CA GLY A 840 14.37 -1.59 16.45
C GLY A 840 15.04 -0.59 15.53
N TRP A 841 16.23 -0.17 15.93
CA TRP A 841 17.12 0.69 15.17
C TRP A 841 18.44 -0.05 14.94
N LEU A 842 18.87 -0.14 13.69
CA LEU A 842 20.05 -0.85 13.25
C LEU A 842 21.09 0.14 12.74
N ASP A 843 22.21 0.22 13.44
CA ASP A 843 23.40 0.96 13.03
C ASP A 843 24.49 -0.01 12.59
N TYR A 844 25.07 0.22 11.42
CA TYR A 844 26.18 -0.56 10.89
C TYR A 844 27.17 0.36 10.17
N ASP A 845 28.46 0.21 10.49
CA ASP A 845 29.55 0.96 9.90
C ASP A 845 30.65 -0.01 9.44
N VAL A 846 30.87 -0.05 8.12
CA VAL A 846 31.85 -0.94 7.48
C VAL A 846 33.27 -0.61 7.95
N GLU A 847 33.62 0.67 8.05
CA GLU A 847 34.98 1.13 8.41
C GLU A 847 35.27 0.87 9.89
N ALA A 848 34.29 1.17 10.76
CA ALA A 848 34.41 0.90 12.19
C ALA A 848 34.24 -0.60 12.54
N THR A 849 33.84 -1.43 11.57
CA THR A 849 33.50 -2.86 11.76
C THR A 849 32.48 -3.09 12.88
N SER A 850 31.56 -2.15 13.06
CA SER A 850 30.58 -2.15 14.15
C SER A 850 29.17 -2.38 13.60
N ALA A 851 28.37 -3.12 14.36
CA ALA A 851 26.95 -3.35 14.09
C ALA A 851 26.21 -3.35 15.43
N THR A 852 25.16 -2.54 15.56
CA THR A 852 24.38 -2.40 16.79
C THR A 852 22.89 -2.42 16.47
N LEU A 853 22.15 -3.26 17.18
CA LEU A 853 20.69 -3.26 17.19
C LEU A 853 20.19 -2.65 18.50
N THR A 854 19.44 -1.57 18.42
CA THR A 854 18.73 -0.99 19.57
C THR A 854 17.27 -1.37 19.49
N VAL A 855 16.77 -2.09 20.49
CA VAL A 855 15.35 -2.47 20.56
C VAL A 855 14.55 -1.25 21.00
N GLN A 856 13.62 -0.79 20.18
CA GLN A 856 12.79 0.39 20.48
C GLN A 856 11.47 -0.01 21.13
N ALA A 857 10.81 -1.05 20.61
CA ALA A 857 9.57 -1.59 21.14
C ALA A 857 9.46 -3.09 20.85
N MET A 858 8.82 -3.84 21.74
CA MET A 858 8.41 -5.22 21.47
C MET A 858 6.98 -5.21 20.92
N ASN A 859 6.68 -6.11 20.00
CA ASN A 859 5.35 -6.25 19.44
C ASN A 859 4.42 -6.90 20.48
N PRO A 860 3.30 -6.25 20.87
CA PRO A 860 2.35 -6.79 21.85
C PRO A 860 1.74 -8.14 21.47
N ALA A 861 1.74 -8.47 20.17
CA ALA A 861 1.18 -9.72 19.65
C ALA A 861 2.02 -10.96 19.98
N GLU A 862 3.29 -10.80 20.32
CA GLU A 862 4.27 -11.86 20.57
C GLU A 862 4.78 -11.74 22.03
N ARG A 863 3.99 -12.24 22.99
CA ARG A 863 4.35 -12.19 24.42
C ARG A 863 5.40 -13.26 24.75
N GLY A 864 6.62 -12.84 25.08
CA GLY A 864 7.71 -13.71 25.55
C GLY A 864 8.94 -12.92 25.97
N GLU A 865 9.79 -13.49 26.83
CA GLU A 865 11.15 -13.00 27.03
C GLU A 865 12.03 -13.62 25.94
N TYR A 866 12.76 -12.81 25.17
CA TYR A 866 13.68 -13.31 24.16
C TYR A 866 15.11 -13.17 24.64
N LEU A 867 15.84 -14.28 24.76
CA LEU A 867 17.20 -14.35 25.30
C LEU A 867 18.22 -14.65 24.19
N ILE A 868 19.18 -13.76 23.95
CA ILE A 868 20.30 -14.07 23.05
C ILE A 868 21.16 -15.16 23.68
N LYS A 869 21.20 -16.33 23.06
CA LYS A 869 21.91 -17.52 23.55
C LYS A 869 23.22 -17.75 22.81
N ARG A 870 23.23 -17.58 21.49
CA ARG A 870 24.37 -17.91 20.63
C ARG A 870 24.53 -16.92 19.50
N ILE A 871 25.79 -16.70 19.10
CA ILE A 871 26.15 -15.91 17.92
C ILE A 871 26.99 -16.80 17.00
N ALA A 872 26.64 -16.90 15.72
CA ALA A 872 27.33 -17.69 14.71
C ALA A 872 27.71 -16.86 13.47
N LYS A 873 28.78 -17.27 12.78
CA LYS A 873 29.36 -16.59 11.61
C LYS A 873 28.89 -17.15 10.28
N GLY A 874 28.08 -18.19 10.29
CA GLY A 874 27.70 -18.94 9.10
C GLY A 874 26.73 -20.06 9.41
N VAL A 875 26.13 -20.60 8.36
CA VAL A 875 25.40 -21.88 8.38
C VAL A 875 26.00 -22.75 7.27
N ASN A 876 26.18 -24.05 7.51
CA ASN A 876 26.69 -25.01 6.54
C ASN A 876 25.60 -25.45 5.56
N GLU A 877 25.97 -26.21 4.53
CA GLU A 877 25.02 -26.71 3.50
C GLU A 877 23.90 -27.60 4.05
N GLN A 878 24.02 -28.05 5.31
CA GLN A 878 23.06 -28.90 6.02
C GLN A 878 22.23 -28.09 7.04
N GLY A 879 22.36 -26.75 7.09
CA GLY A 879 21.61 -25.91 8.01
C GLY A 879 22.21 -25.79 9.43
N LYS A 880 23.45 -26.29 9.68
CA LYS A 880 24.11 -26.17 11.00
C LYS A 880 25.01 -24.95 11.10
N PHE A 881 25.01 -24.26 12.23
CA PHE A 881 25.84 -23.08 12.45
C PHE A 881 27.36 -23.37 12.32
N LYS A 882 28.12 -22.35 11.92
CA LYS A 882 29.58 -22.35 11.79
C LYS A 882 30.17 -21.18 12.58
N GLY A 883 31.31 -21.42 13.24
CA GLY A 883 32.05 -20.37 13.96
C GLY A 883 31.28 -19.79 15.15
N GLU A 884 30.59 -20.66 15.88
CA GLU A 884 29.68 -20.34 16.98
C GLU A 884 30.39 -19.84 18.24
N LYS A 885 29.71 -18.94 18.98
CA LYS A 885 30.03 -18.55 20.34
C LYS A 885 28.75 -18.60 21.18
N LEU A 886 28.71 -19.50 22.16
CA LEU A 886 27.66 -19.52 23.17
C LEU A 886 27.91 -18.40 24.19
N LEU A 887 26.86 -17.66 24.56
CA LEU A 887 26.95 -16.66 25.61
C LEU A 887 26.79 -17.36 26.96
N VAL A 888 27.78 -17.18 27.86
CA VAL A 888 27.77 -17.75 29.22
C VAL A 888 26.59 -17.21 30.05
N TYR A 889 26.14 -16.00 29.73
CA TYR A 889 24.95 -15.37 30.31
C TYR A 889 24.05 -14.88 29.16
N PRO A 890 22.89 -15.53 28.93
CA PRO A 890 21.96 -15.08 27.90
C PRO A 890 21.51 -13.64 28.14
N GLN A 891 21.43 -12.85 27.07
CA GLN A 891 21.04 -11.44 27.17
C GLN A 891 19.59 -11.27 26.73
N GLN A 892 18.73 -10.82 27.64
CA GLN A 892 17.33 -10.53 27.29
C GLN A 892 17.24 -9.31 26.39
N LEU A 893 16.50 -9.43 25.28
CA LEU A 893 16.06 -8.31 24.43
C LEU A 893 15.06 -7.46 25.21
N ARG A 894 15.38 -6.17 25.43
CA ARG A 894 14.54 -5.23 26.19
C ARG A 894 14.45 -3.89 25.46
N PRO A 895 13.27 -3.25 25.45
CA PRO A 895 13.14 -1.87 24.96
C PRO A 895 14.17 -0.93 25.60
N GLY A 896 14.79 -0.08 24.78
CA GLY A 896 15.82 0.88 25.19
C GLY A 896 17.22 0.29 25.38
N LYS A 897 17.44 -0.99 25.06
CA LYS A 897 18.76 -1.63 25.11
C LYS A 897 19.36 -1.81 23.71
N SER A 898 20.68 -1.72 23.65
CA SER A 898 21.48 -1.88 22.43
C SER A 898 22.35 -3.13 22.53
N TYR A 899 22.42 -3.89 21.44
CA TYR A 899 23.09 -5.17 21.34
C TYR A 899 24.07 -5.12 20.17
N ALA A 900 25.34 -5.46 20.42
CA ALA A 900 26.33 -5.54 19.37
C ALA A 900 26.12 -6.82 18.55
N LEU A 901 25.88 -6.68 17.25
CA LEU A 901 25.64 -7.81 16.35
C LEU A 901 26.93 -8.48 15.86
N MET A 902 28.12 -7.95 16.15
CA MET A 902 29.43 -8.45 15.65
C MET A 902 29.54 -8.46 14.10
N ARG A 903 30.68 -8.92 13.55
CA ARG A 903 31.02 -8.84 12.10
C ARG A 903 30.05 -9.64 11.21
N LYS A 904 29.51 -9.01 10.15
CA LYS A 904 28.63 -9.66 9.15
C LYS A 904 29.31 -10.77 8.32
N PRO A 905 28.56 -11.77 7.81
CA PRO A 905 27.17 -12.09 8.16
C PRO A 905 27.08 -12.72 9.55
N VAL A 906 25.97 -12.49 10.26
CA VAL A 906 25.74 -13.04 11.61
C VAL A 906 24.38 -13.69 11.73
N TRP A 907 24.36 -14.81 12.45
CA TRP A 907 23.16 -15.48 12.93
C TRP A 907 23.16 -15.43 14.45
N ILE A 908 22.03 -15.05 15.04
CA ILE A 908 21.86 -14.94 16.48
C ILE A 908 20.71 -15.83 16.90
N GLU A 909 20.99 -16.88 17.65
CA GLU A 909 20.00 -17.77 18.24
C GLU A 909 19.43 -17.10 19.51
N LEU A 910 18.12 -16.98 19.56
CA LEU A 910 17.28 -16.55 20.66
C LEU A 910 16.70 -17.78 21.39
N GLU A 911 16.14 -17.58 22.58
CA GLU A 911 15.36 -18.54 23.37
C GLU A 911 14.19 -17.80 24.02
#